data_AF-A0AAJ2NJT7-F1
#
_entry.id   AF-A0AAJ2NJT7-F1
#
_cell.length_a   1.000
_cell.length_b   1.000
_cell.length_c   1.000
_cell.angle_alpha   90.00
_cell.angle_beta   90.00
_cell.angle_gamma   90.00
#
_symmetry.space_group_name_H-M   'P 1'
#
loop_
_entity.id
_entity.type
_entity.pdbx_description
1 polymer ?
#
loop_
_entity_poly.entity_id
_entity_poly.type
_entity_poly.pdbx_seq_one_letter_code
_entity_poly.pdbx_strand_id
1 'polypeptide(L)'
;MFAPSLVDLYKDGFNSALQIGHSNIEVNYHDNADPTLFVMDAHDSRDLIDFWNLRAMRKYVRPIPLQWIDALSPYCREYIEDCHRPVRGNQFGLMTHATVMFARSIPTANIEQLYADYLRVNQDEANRRQDWYPPIWRPSSGFTVRSTRPTLSCAEKTFDTQIEGDRTEVRFDYLHPEFTERYGANDARWVNVVKLKNWSNTSRAATVYPCNYRSPKMPRFQSIQRSILSTTEGFVVFCRFHNMSDLWRLSDGTTAISEWLKNNGVESQISDAGQATQQIINTLGGFRGISSFAHAEIVKLLNKISRRPISPSIQHQEFQNKINNVVKGDIWRNKNAETLVELGAVELGLELKCAKCSTWGWHALRELDLVVACGLCLNKFSFPMIDPSSSQLSRWAYRLIGPFALPDYARGGYAASLTLRFLANTFGNHDATITWSTGQILTLAPKQYIEADLILWHRRKAFNELDHHAELVFGEAKSFRGENSEEKKAVADAFEVEDVERMKQLAIRFPGAILVFATMKQAGDLSPAEIQRITKLASWGREYIHERRQTRAPVILLTGLELFAPYSLSQAWDAAGGRHAEMAKGHFGYTDNLRVLADMTQQLYLNMPAYSEWLRAKWEKRNQRRQVRQAAAVPARDAGDH
;
A
#
# COMPACT_ATOMS: atom_id res chain seq x y z
N MET A 1 -30.16 38.18 36.28
CA MET A 1 -29.81 39.22 35.29
C MET A 1 -28.53 38.82 34.52
N PHE A 2 -28.39 37.55 34.11
CA PHE A 2 -27.17 36.99 33.47
C PHE A 2 -27.43 36.36 32.07
N ALA A 3 -28.69 36.28 31.63
CA ALA A 3 -29.07 35.57 30.40
C ALA A 3 -28.66 36.28 29.10
N PRO A 4 -28.79 37.62 28.95
CA PRO A 4 -28.36 38.32 27.73
C PRO A 4 -26.86 38.16 27.51
N SER A 5 -26.06 38.33 28.58
CA SER A 5 -24.60 38.19 28.50
C SER A 5 -24.14 36.78 28.13
N LEU A 6 -24.89 35.72 28.47
CA LEU A 6 -24.50 34.35 28.15
C LEU A 6 -24.73 34.01 26.67
N VAL A 7 -25.87 34.44 26.11
CA VAL A 7 -26.17 34.25 24.68
C VAL A 7 -25.15 35.00 23.82
N ASP A 8 -24.82 36.24 24.19
CA ASP A 8 -23.83 37.05 23.47
C ASP A 8 -22.45 36.38 23.48
N LEU A 9 -22.00 35.85 24.63
CA LEU A 9 -20.76 35.07 24.72
C LEU A 9 -20.75 33.85 23.81
N TYR A 10 -21.88 33.14 23.68
CA TYR A 10 -22.01 31.99 22.78
C TYR A 10 -21.97 32.39 21.29
N LYS A 11 -22.58 33.53 20.95
CA LYS A 11 -22.54 34.13 19.60
C LYS A 11 -21.12 34.55 19.22
N ASP A 12 -20.38 35.14 20.16
CA ASP A 12 -18.99 35.55 19.98
C ASP A 12 -18.00 34.36 19.99
N GLY A 13 -18.50 33.15 20.22
CA GLY A 13 -17.72 31.92 20.17
C GLY A 13 -17.07 31.53 21.50
N PHE A 14 -17.23 32.31 22.58
CA PHE A 14 -16.74 32.02 23.92
C PHE A 14 -17.59 30.98 24.67
N ASN A 15 -17.75 29.81 24.06
CA ASN A 15 -18.56 28.71 24.59
C ASN A 15 -17.76 27.67 25.41
N SER A 16 -16.44 27.87 25.58
CA SER A 16 -15.60 27.02 26.42
C SER A 16 -14.27 27.67 26.78
N ALA A 17 -13.90 27.60 28.07
CA ALA A 17 -12.58 28.05 28.55
C ALA A 17 -11.40 27.31 27.91
N LEU A 18 -11.62 26.11 27.36
CA LEU A 18 -10.57 25.31 26.71
C LEU A 18 -10.12 25.85 25.35
N GLN A 19 -10.80 26.86 24.78
CA GLN A 19 -10.36 27.49 23.54
C GLN A 19 -9.02 28.24 23.68
N ILE A 20 -8.69 28.70 24.90
CA ILE A 20 -7.41 29.38 25.19
C ILE A 20 -6.21 28.46 24.90
N GLY A 21 -6.38 27.13 25.04
CA GLY A 21 -5.34 26.15 24.76
C GLY A 21 -5.00 25.95 23.27
N HIS A 22 -5.71 26.60 22.34
CA HIS A 22 -5.45 26.49 20.90
C HIS A 22 -4.56 27.62 20.36
N SER A 23 -4.16 28.60 21.18
CA SER A 23 -3.29 29.68 20.72
C SER A 23 -1.95 29.14 20.24
N ASN A 24 -1.53 29.51 19.03
CA ASN A 24 -0.30 29.04 18.36
C ASN A 24 -0.21 27.52 18.12
N ILE A 25 -1.35 26.82 18.12
CA ILE A 25 -1.46 25.40 17.78
C ILE A 25 -2.54 25.25 16.73
N GLU A 26 -2.16 24.73 15.57
CA GLU A 26 -3.10 24.35 14.54
C GLU A 26 -3.67 22.96 14.84
N VAL A 27 -5.00 22.84 14.84
CA VAL A 27 -5.70 21.59 15.14
C VAL A 27 -6.36 21.07 13.86
N ASN A 28 -5.79 20.01 13.29
CA ASN A 28 -6.36 19.35 12.12
C ASN A 28 -7.27 18.20 12.56
N TYR A 29 -8.57 18.40 12.44
CA TYR A 29 -9.57 17.39 12.69
C TYR A 29 -9.78 16.52 11.46
N HIS A 30 -9.60 15.21 11.61
CA HIS A 30 -9.84 14.22 10.55
C HIS A 30 -11.30 13.75 10.48
N ASP A 31 -12.16 14.26 11.35
CA ASP A 31 -13.59 13.98 11.38
C ASP A 31 -14.35 15.07 10.62
N ASN A 32 -15.17 14.66 9.66
CA ASN A 32 -16.02 15.54 8.84
C ASN A 32 -17.46 15.60 9.37
N ALA A 33 -17.70 15.29 10.65
CA ALA A 33 -19.06 15.29 11.16
C ALA A 33 -19.65 16.71 11.22
N ASP A 34 -20.95 16.73 11.08
CA ASP A 34 -21.78 17.93 11.19
C ASP A 34 -21.59 18.65 12.54
N PRO A 35 -21.78 19.99 12.56
CA PRO A 35 -21.81 20.77 13.79
C PRO A 35 -22.72 20.14 14.85
N THR A 36 -22.21 20.02 16.08
CA THR A 36 -22.89 19.29 17.14
C THR A 36 -23.19 20.19 18.33
N LEU A 37 -24.47 20.27 18.72
CA LEU A 37 -24.90 20.79 20.02
C LEU A 37 -24.94 19.64 21.01
N PHE A 38 -24.11 19.70 22.05
CA PHE A 38 -24.01 18.67 23.07
C PHE A 38 -24.72 19.13 24.34
N VAL A 39 -25.94 18.63 24.55
CA VAL A 39 -26.76 18.92 25.72
C VAL A 39 -26.27 18.09 26.89
N MET A 40 -25.89 18.74 27.98
CA MET A 40 -25.21 18.08 29.09
C MET A 40 -25.59 18.67 30.45
N ASP A 41 -25.51 17.89 31.52
CA ASP A 41 -25.61 18.39 32.89
C ASP A 41 -24.25 18.94 33.33
N ALA A 42 -24.11 20.27 33.43
CA ALA A 42 -22.83 20.89 33.81
C ALA A 42 -22.43 20.65 35.28
N HIS A 43 -23.34 20.16 36.12
CA HIS A 43 -23.03 19.77 37.49
C HIS A 43 -22.56 18.30 37.61
N ASP A 44 -22.75 17.50 36.56
CA ASP A 44 -22.24 16.12 36.52
C ASP A 44 -20.83 16.10 35.92
N SER A 45 -19.86 15.68 36.72
CA SER A 45 -18.46 15.60 36.27
C SER A 45 -18.26 14.60 35.12
N ARG A 46 -19.12 13.59 34.98
CA ARG A 46 -19.05 12.60 33.90
C ARG A 46 -19.38 13.22 32.55
N ASP A 47 -20.34 14.15 32.53
CA ASP A 47 -20.77 14.85 31.32
C ASP A 47 -19.70 15.83 30.81
N LEU A 48 -18.98 16.47 31.74
CA LEU A 48 -17.81 17.30 31.41
C LEU A 48 -16.69 16.48 30.76
N ILE A 49 -16.42 15.27 31.27
CA ILE A 49 -15.46 14.34 30.68
C ILE A 49 -15.91 13.90 29.28
N ASP A 50 -17.20 13.61 29.10
CA ASP A 50 -17.78 13.25 27.80
C ASP A 50 -17.63 14.38 26.78
N PHE A 51 -17.90 15.62 27.19
CA PHE A 51 -17.66 16.80 26.37
C PHE A 51 -16.19 16.93 25.93
N TRP A 52 -15.24 16.71 26.85
CA TRP A 52 -13.81 16.76 26.53
C TRP A 52 -13.41 15.68 25.52
N ASN A 53 -13.88 14.44 25.71
CA ASN A 53 -13.62 13.34 24.80
C ASN A 53 -14.21 13.58 23.40
N LEU A 54 -15.40 14.17 23.33
CA LEU A 54 -16.04 14.52 22.06
C LEU A 54 -15.26 15.59 21.30
N ARG A 55 -14.80 16.64 22.00
CA ARG A 55 -13.95 17.69 21.41
C ARG A 55 -12.56 17.22 21.01
N ALA A 56 -12.07 16.15 21.63
CA ALA A 56 -10.85 15.48 21.23
C ALA A 56 -11.01 14.66 19.94
N MET A 57 -12.20 14.60 19.33
CA MET A 57 -12.45 13.87 18.08
C MET A 57 -13.18 14.72 17.04
N ARG A 58 -14.07 15.61 17.47
CA ARG A 58 -14.94 16.42 16.61
C ARG A 58 -14.62 17.90 16.73
N LYS A 59 -14.62 18.59 15.58
CA LYS A 59 -14.25 20.00 15.47
C LYS A 59 -15.26 20.95 16.11
N TYR A 60 -16.55 20.75 15.84
CA TYR A 60 -17.60 21.74 16.12
C TYR A 60 -18.59 21.26 17.19
N VAL A 61 -18.09 20.90 18.37
CA VAL A 61 -18.94 20.52 19.51
C VAL A 61 -19.15 21.72 20.43
N ARG A 62 -20.41 22.19 20.54
CA ARG A 62 -20.79 23.28 21.45
C ARG A 62 -21.51 22.69 22.68
N PRO A 63 -21.04 22.96 23.90
CA PRO A 63 -21.71 22.47 25.10
C PRO A 63 -22.96 23.31 25.37
N ILE A 64 -24.11 22.67 25.60
CA ILE A 64 -25.37 23.31 25.99
C ILE A 64 -25.75 22.80 27.38
N PRO A 65 -25.41 23.55 28.46
CA PRO A 65 -25.75 23.14 29.81
C PRO A 65 -27.26 23.10 30.03
N LEU A 66 -27.76 22.00 30.57
CA LEU A 66 -29.18 21.79 30.85
C LEU A 66 -29.74 22.89 31.76
N GLN A 67 -28.90 23.40 32.68
CA GLN A 67 -29.25 24.47 33.62
C GLN A 67 -29.61 25.80 32.94
N TRP A 68 -29.14 26.01 31.72
CA TRP A 68 -29.34 27.25 30.97
C TRP A 68 -30.01 27.01 29.62
N ILE A 69 -30.60 25.83 29.41
CA ILE A 69 -31.17 25.45 28.11
C ILE A 69 -32.30 26.38 27.67
N ASP A 70 -33.15 26.83 28.60
CA ASP A 70 -34.24 27.77 28.33
C ASP A 70 -33.71 29.10 27.79
N ALA A 71 -32.63 29.61 28.40
CA ALA A 71 -32.00 30.86 28.00
C ALA A 71 -31.20 30.73 26.69
N LEU A 72 -30.58 29.57 26.45
CA LEU A 72 -29.79 29.28 25.25
C LEU A 72 -30.64 28.79 24.08
N SER A 73 -31.90 28.42 24.29
CA SER A 73 -32.80 27.87 23.26
C SER A 73 -32.90 28.76 22.01
N PRO A 74 -33.07 30.10 22.12
CA PRO A 74 -33.09 30.97 20.93
C PRO A 74 -31.80 30.89 20.12
N TYR A 75 -30.64 30.93 20.78
CA TYR A 75 -29.33 30.78 20.14
C TYR A 75 -29.18 29.40 19.49
N CYS A 76 -29.61 28.33 20.15
CA CYS A 76 -29.51 26.98 19.61
C CYS A 76 -30.33 26.85 18.32
N ARG A 77 -31.56 27.37 18.29
CA ARG A 77 -32.44 27.34 17.12
C ARG A 77 -31.87 28.15 15.96
N GLU A 78 -31.41 29.37 16.22
CA GLU A 78 -30.71 30.22 15.24
C GLU A 78 -29.47 29.51 14.66
N TYR A 79 -28.63 28.93 15.54
CA TYR A 79 -27.45 28.18 15.11
C TYR A 79 -27.78 26.95 14.26
N ILE A 80 -28.86 26.24 14.57
CA ILE A 80 -29.34 25.09 13.79
C ILE A 80 -29.74 25.55 12.38
N GLU A 81 -30.53 26.61 12.28
CA GLU A 81 -31.00 27.17 11.01
C GLU A 81 -29.83 27.69 10.16
N ASP A 82 -28.86 28.39 10.77
CA ASP A 82 -27.65 28.87 10.11
C ASP A 82 -26.75 27.74 9.59
N CYS A 83 -26.72 26.61 10.31
CA CYS A 83 -26.01 25.42 9.88
C CYS A 83 -26.70 24.74 8.70
N HIS A 84 -27.99 24.96 8.49
CA HIS A 84 -28.75 24.32 7.43
C HIS A 84 -28.60 25.04 6.08
N ARG A 85 -27.49 24.74 5.40
CA ARG A 85 -27.11 25.39 4.14
C ARG A 85 -26.49 24.38 3.16
N PRO A 86 -26.55 24.63 1.85
CA PRO A 86 -25.94 23.74 0.88
C PRO A 86 -24.41 23.71 1.04
N VAL A 87 -23.83 22.52 0.92
CA VAL A 87 -22.38 22.34 0.89
C VAL A 87 -21.83 23.06 -0.36
N ARG A 88 -20.97 24.06 -0.16
CA ARG A 88 -20.40 24.86 -1.25
C ARG A 88 -19.68 23.97 -2.26
N GLY A 89 -19.97 24.15 -3.54
CA GLY A 89 -19.34 23.42 -4.65
C GLY A 89 -19.93 22.03 -4.91
N ASN A 90 -20.96 21.62 -4.19
CA ASN A 90 -21.63 20.34 -4.43
C ASN A 90 -22.79 20.50 -5.43
N GLN A 91 -22.74 19.75 -6.53
CA GLN A 91 -23.76 19.77 -7.59
C GLN A 91 -25.06 19.04 -7.22
N PHE A 92 -25.05 18.24 -6.15
CA PHE A 92 -26.18 17.40 -5.74
C PHE A 92 -27.07 18.02 -4.64
N GLY A 93 -26.81 19.27 -4.25
CA GLY A 93 -27.67 19.99 -3.29
C GLY A 93 -27.65 19.44 -1.85
N LEU A 94 -26.62 18.66 -1.47
CA LEU A 94 -26.46 18.18 -0.10
C LEU A 94 -26.37 19.34 0.89
N MET A 95 -27.20 19.27 1.93
CA MET A 95 -27.26 20.27 3.01
C MET A 95 -26.35 19.86 4.17
N THR A 96 -25.74 20.82 4.84
CA THR A 96 -25.19 20.60 6.19
C THR A 96 -26.33 20.63 7.20
N HIS A 97 -26.20 19.89 8.30
CA HIS A 97 -27.22 19.84 9.34
C HIS A 97 -26.57 20.04 10.71
N ALA A 98 -27.34 20.42 11.72
CA ALA A 98 -26.86 20.42 13.11
C ALA A 98 -27.25 19.09 13.80
N THR A 99 -26.30 18.44 14.45
CA THR A 99 -26.59 17.27 15.29
C THR A 99 -26.85 17.72 16.73
N VAL A 100 -27.99 17.33 17.30
CA VAL A 100 -28.28 17.52 18.73
C VAL A 100 -28.03 16.21 19.45
N MET A 101 -27.06 16.21 20.36
CA MET A 101 -26.65 15.01 21.10
C MET A 101 -26.81 15.24 22.59
N PHE A 102 -27.30 14.22 23.29
CA PHE A 102 -27.58 14.28 24.73
C PHE A 102 -26.55 13.49 25.54
N ALA A 103 -26.20 14.02 26.71
CA ALA A 103 -25.30 13.38 27.63
C ALA A 103 -25.91 12.13 28.30
N ARG A 104 -25.07 11.22 28.78
CA ARG A 104 -25.52 9.93 29.34
C ARG A 104 -26.19 10.07 30.69
N SER A 105 -25.94 11.17 31.40
CA SER A 105 -26.64 11.52 32.64
C SER A 105 -28.13 11.80 32.42
N ILE A 106 -28.52 12.24 31.21
CA ILE A 106 -29.88 12.66 30.88
C ILE A 106 -30.73 11.40 30.64
N PRO A 107 -31.81 11.18 31.42
CA PRO A 107 -32.67 10.01 31.24
C PRO A 107 -33.32 10.00 29.86
N THR A 108 -33.33 8.84 29.19
CA THR A 108 -33.90 8.67 27.84
C THR A 108 -35.36 9.13 27.75
N ALA A 109 -36.14 8.96 28.83
CA ALA A 109 -37.53 9.41 28.91
C ALA A 109 -37.69 10.94 28.78
N ASN A 110 -36.67 11.71 29.14
CA ASN A 110 -36.70 13.18 29.14
C ASN A 110 -36.19 13.79 27.83
N ILE A 111 -35.44 13.02 27.03
CA ILE A 111 -34.76 13.51 25.82
C ILE A 111 -35.75 14.08 24.81
N GLU A 112 -36.85 13.38 24.53
CA GLU A 112 -37.81 13.82 23.51
C GLU A 112 -38.46 15.15 23.88
N GLN A 113 -38.85 15.30 25.15
CA GLN A 113 -39.45 16.54 25.63
C GLN A 113 -38.45 17.70 25.57
N LEU A 114 -37.22 17.51 26.07
CA LEU A 114 -36.17 18.54 26.00
C LEU A 114 -35.84 18.95 24.55
N TYR A 115 -35.80 17.98 23.64
CA TYR A 115 -35.58 18.24 22.23
C TYR A 115 -36.72 19.06 21.61
N ALA A 116 -37.98 18.65 21.85
CA ALA A 116 -39.16 19.32 21.34
C ALA A 116 -39.31 20.76 21.86
N ASP A 117 -39.11 20.95 23.17
CA ASP A 117 -39.34 22.23 23.84
C ASP A 117 -38.26 23.26 23.51
N TYR A 118 -37.00 22.85 23.40
CA TYR A 118 -35.88 23.80 23.33
C TYR A 118 -35.08 23.79 22.03
N LEU A 119 -35.07 22.70 21.26
CA LEU A 119 -34.07 22.49 20.20
C LEU A 119 -34.68 22.17 18.83
N ARG A 120 -35.97 21.85 18.76
CA ARG A 120 -36.67 21.61 17.50
C ARG A 120 -36.90 22.92 16.75
N VAL A 121 -36.60 22.90 15.45
CA VAL A 121 -36.86 24.01 14.52
C VAL A 121 -37.94 23.61 13.51
N ASN A 122 -38.56 24.59 12.86
CA ASN A 122 -39.64 24.37 11.90
C ASN A 122 -39.13 23.97 10.52
N GLN A 123 -37.85 24.24 10.22
CA GLN A 123 -37.22 23.86 8.97
C GLN A 123 -36.93 22.36 8.95
N ASP A 124 -37.50 21.67 7.96
CA ASP A 124 -37.36 20.22 7.86
C ASP A 124 -35.90 19.82 7.65
N GLU A 125 -35.52 18.70 8.26
CA GLU A 125 -34.15 18.17 8.32
C GLU A 125 -33.05 19.09 8.90
N ALA A 126 -33.33 20.34 9.31
CA ALA A 126 -32.28 21.29 9.75
C ALA A 126 -31.43 20.79 10.93
N ASN A 127 -32.02 19.99 11.82
CA ASN A 127 -31.26 19.24 12.83
C ASN A 127 -31.65 17.76 12.93
N ARG A 128 -30.71 16.96 13.41
CA ARG A 128 -30.88 15.53 13.69
C ARG A 128 -30.63 15.24 15.17
N ARG A 129 -31.52 14.45 15.77
CA ARG A 129 -31.37 13.94 17.14
C ARG A 129 -30.46 12.72 17.16
N GLN A 130 -29.46 12.72 18.03
CA GLN A 130 -28.54 11.60 18.23
C GLN A 130 -28.48 11.23 19.73
N ASP A 131 -29.08 10.10 20.09
CA ASP A 131 -29.19 9.66 21.49
C ASP A 131 -28.05 8.71 21.90
N TRP A 132 -27.10 8.47 21.01
CA TRP A 132 -25.96 7.58 21.19
C TRP A 132 -24.65 8.31 20.94
N TYR A 133 -23.57 7.79 21.52
CA TYR A 133 -22.24 8.35 21.33
C TYR A 133 -21.56 7.78 20.08
N PRO A 134 -20.72 8.58 19.40
CA PRO A 134 -19.82 8.05 18.38
C PRO A 134 -18.97 6.92 18.97
N PRO A 135 -18.61 5.89 18.18
CA PRO A 135 -17.85 4.76 18.68
C PRO A 135 -16.36 5.10 18.79
N ILE A 136 -16.01 6.07 19.65
CA ILE A 136 -14.65 6.61 19.86
C ILE A 136 -13.64 5.50 20.23
N TRP A 137 -14.12 4.42 20.86
CA TRP A 137 -13.30 3.31 21.35
C TRP A 137 -13.27 2.10 20.42
N ARG A 138 -14.00 2.14 19.29
CA ARG A 138 -14.02 1.03 18.32
C ARG A 138 -13.18 1.42 17.11
N PRO A 139 -12.36 0.49 16.57
CA PRO A 139 -11.72 0.72 15.29
C PRO A 139 -12.78 1.02 14.23
N SER A 140 -12.59 2.11 13.48
CA SER A 140 -13.40 2.36 12.29
C SER A 140 -13.18 1.25 11.26
N SER A 141 -14.24 0.87 10.56
CA SER A 141 -14.12 -0.05 9.44
C SER A 141 -13.22 0.56 8.36
N GLY A 142 -12.46 -0.25 7.63
CA GLY A 142 -11.58 0.23 6.55
C GLY A 142 -12.30 0.85 5.34
N PHE A 143 -13.65 0.83 5.34
CA PHE A 143 -14.52 1.31 4.26
C PHE A 143 -15.24 2.62 4.60
N THR A 144 -15.22 3.04 5.87
CA THR A 144 -15.84 4.28 6.37
C THR A 144 -14.76 5.32 6.68
N VAL A 145 -15.11 6.60 6.64
CA VAL A 145 -14.24 7.68 7.17
C VAL A 145 -13.75 7.28 8.55
N ARG A 146 -12.43 7.32 8.75
CA ARG A 146 -11.85 6.87 10.01
C ARG A 146 -12.02 7.97 11.04
N SER A 147 -12.69 7.64 12.14
CA SER A 147 -12.67 8.49 13.32
C SER A 147 -11.29 8.34 13.97
N THR A 148 -10.41 9.29 13.70
CA THR A 148 -9.06 9.36 14.28
C THR A 148 -8.95 10.60 15.16
N ARG A 149 -8.00 10.56 16.11
CA ARG A 149 -7.67 11.73 16.92
C ARG A 149 -7.19 12.87 16.01
N PRO A 150 -7.46 14.14 16.33
CA PRO A 150 -6.93 15.27 15.60
C PRO A 150 -5.41 15.30 15.71
N THR A 151 -4.77 15.84 14.68
CA THR A 151 -3.34 16.14 14.70
C THR A 151 -3.15 17.58 15.19
N LEU A 152 -2.22 17.76 16.13
CA LEU A 152 -1.82 19.07 16.64
C LEU A 152 -0.48 19.44 16.03
N SER A 153 -0.41 20.58 15.33
CA SER A 153 0.82 21.07 14.69
C SER A 153 1.13 22.50 15.14
N CYS A 154 2.41 22.77 15.41
CA CYS A 154 2.90 24.13 15.70
C CYS A 154 3.81 24.67 14.59
N ALA A 155 4.50 23.78 13.86
CA ALA A 155 5.39 24.14 12.78
C ALA A 155 5.54 22.94 11.82
N GLU A 156 5.76 23.22 10.55
CA GLU A 156 6.02 22.22 9.51
C GLU A 156 7.15 22.71 8.60
N LYS A 157 8.00 21.79 8.15
CA LYS A 157 9.07 22.05 7.18
C LYS A 157 9.23 20.85 6.27
N THR A 158 9.26 21.11 4.96
CA THR A 158 9.55 20.12 3.92
C THR A 158 10.85 20.50 3.22
N PHE A 159 11.67 19.49 2.92
CA PHE A 159 12.91 19.64 2.18
C PHE A 159 13.23 18.33 1.44
N ASP A 160 14.00 18.42 0.37
CA ASP A 160 14.53 17.26 -0.35
C ASP A 160 16.01 17.07 -0.04
N THR A 161 16.44 15.81 0.00
CA THR A 161 17.86 15.44 0.16
C THR A 161 18.26 14.50 -0.96
N GLN A 162 19.42 14.74 -1.56
CA GLN A 162 20.02 13.79 -2.50
C GLN A 162 20.82 12.75 -1.72
N ILE A 163 20.68 11.48 -2.10
CA ILE A 163 21.46 10.37 -1.54
C ILE A 163 22.56 10.07 -2.55
N GLU A 164 23.80 10.45 -2.22
CA GLU A 164 24.98 10.19 -3.03
C GLU A 164 25.71 8.92 -2.56
N GLY A 165 26.08 8.06 -3.51
CA GLY A 165 26.78 6.81 -3.24
C GLY A 165 25.97 5.79 -2.42
N ASP A 166 26.66 5.04 -1.55
CA ASP A 166 26.08 3.93 -0.76
C ASP A 166 25.59 4.37 0.63
N ARG A 167 25.74 5.65 1.00
CA ARG A 167 25.37 6.14 2.33
C ARG A 167 24.02 6.85 2.30
N THR A 168 23.00 6.18 2.81
CA THR A 168 21.66 6.74 2.95
C THR A 168 21.53 7.52 4.26
N GLU A 169 22.13 8.72 4.31
CA GLU A 169 22.08 9.61 5.48
C GLU A 169 21.12 10.79 5.23
N VAL A 170 20.30 11.12 6.22
CA VAL A 170 19.39 12.28 6.20
C VAL A 170 19.66 13.14 7.42
N ARG A 171 20.06 14.39 7.19
CA ARG A 171 20.29 15.38 8.25
C ARG A 171 19.18 16.41 8.24
N PHE A 172 18.66 16.73 9.42
CA PHE A 172 17.64 17.77 9.57
C PHE A 172 17.63 18.37 10.97
N ASP A 173 17.08 19.57 11.05
CA ASP A 173 16.87 20.27 12.32
C ASP A 173 15.48 19.96 12.86
N TYR A 174 15.38 19.71 14.17
CA TYR A 174 14.08 19.58 14.81
C TYR A 174 13.37 20.92 14.88
N LEU A 175 12.06 20.89 14.67
CA LEU A 175 11.18 22.03 14.89
C LEU A 175 10.82 22.10 16.38
N HIS A 176 10.51 23.30 16.86
CA HIS A 176 10.06 23.53 18.23
C HIS A 176 8.92 24.55 18.26
N PRO A 177 7.96 24.44 19.20
CA PRO A 177 6.92 25.45 19.35
C PRO A 177 7.47 26.75 19.94
N GLU A 178 6.99 27.90 19.46
CA GLU A 178 7.45 29.23 19.90
C GLU A 178 7.15 29.52 21.38
N PHE A 179 6.07 28.95 21.93
CA PHE A 179 5.66 29.14 23.33
C PHE A 179 6.47 28.30 24.33
N THR A 180 7.45 27.52 23.89
CA THR A 180 8.27 26.68 24.77
C THR A 180 9.60 27.36 25.10
N GLU A 181 10.06 27.24 26.35
CA GLU A 181 11.41 27.70 26.72
C GLU A 181 12.51 26.81 26.12
N ARG A 182 13.73 27.33 25.99
CA ARG A 182 14.87 26.57 25.45
C ARG A 182 15.19 25.29 26.23
N TYR A 183 15.11 25.37 27.56
CA TYR A 183 15.37 24.26 28.48
C TYR A 183 14.10 23.94 29.29
N GLY A 184 14.03 22.72 29.84
CA GLY A 184 12.92 22.30 30.69
C GLY A 184 13.28 21.03 31.47
N ALA A 185 12.60 20.83 32.60
CA ALA A 185 12.89 19.73 33.52
C ALA A 185 12.43 18.35 32.98
N ASN A 186 11.41 18.31 32.14
CA ASN A 186 10.84 17.06 31.62
C ASN A 186 11.57 16.54 30.37
N ASP A 187 11.68 15.22 30.29
CA ASP A 187 12.00 14.50 29.06
C ASP A 187 10.74 14.45 28.17
N ALA A 188 10.89 14.61 26.85
CA ALA A 188 9.80 14.62 25.85
C ALA A 188 8.80 15.80 25.98
N ARG A 189 9.28 17.03 25.72
CA ARG A 189 8.48 18.27 25.82
C ARG A 189 7.59 18.53 24.60
N TRP A 190 8.01 18.05 23.42
CA TRP A 190 7.22 18.03 22.19
C TRP A 190 7.70 16.88 21.31
N VAL A 191 6.99 16.63 20.21
CA VAL A 191 7.34 15.59 19.25
C VAL A 191 7.60 16.19 17.87
N ASN A 192 8.61 15.67 17.19
CA ASN A 192 8.77 15.86 15.75
C ASN A 192 8.31 14.58 15.05
N VAL A 193 7.47 14.73 14.03
CA VAL A 193 6.99 13.62 13.19
C VAL A 193 7.61 13.77 11.82
N VAL A 194 8.49 12.83 11.45
CA VAL A 194 9.18 12.84 10.17
C VAL A 194 8.51 11.86 9.21
N LYS A 195 8.12 12.36 8.04
CA LYS A 195 7.57 11.55 6.94
C LYS A 195 8.62 11.45 5.83
N LEU A 196 9.02 10.22 5.50
CA LEU A 196 9.98 9.94 4.44
C LEU A 196 9.25 9.54 3.16
N LYS A 197 9.65 10.10 2.01
CA LYS A 197 9.19 9.70 0.67
C LYS A 197 10.41 9.44 -0.21
N ASN A 198 10.50 8.24 -0.78
CA ASN A 198 11.51 7.91 -1.79
C ASN A 198 10.90 8.12 -3.19
N TRP A 199 11.42 9.07 -3.95
CA TRP A 199 10.94 9.35 -5.30
C TRP A 199 11.48 8.38 -6.37
N SER A 200 12.62 7.73 -6.11
CA SER A 200 13.22 6.78 -7.05
C SER A 200 12.59 5.38 -6.99
N ASN A 201 11.85 5.07 -5.92
CA ASN A 201 11.30 3.75 -5.62
C ASN A 201 12.30 2.59 -5.75
N THR A 202 13.58 2.87 -5.61
CA THR A 202 14.65 1.89 -5.42
C THR A 202 14.62 1.34 -4.00
N SER A 203 15.20 0.17 -3.74
CA SER A 203 15.31 -0.38 -2.37
C SER A 203 16.39 0.29 -1.52
N ARG A 204 17.04 1.36 -1.99
CA ARG A 204 18.18 2.02 -1.31
C ARG A 204 17.84 2.60 0.07
N ALA A 205 16.57 2.87 0.35
CA ALA A 205 16.13 3.43 1.62
C ALA A 205 14.79 2.85 2.04
N ALA A 206 14.74 2.25 3.23
CA ALA A 206 13.51 1.84 3.89
C ALA A 206 12.77 3.07 4.45
N THR A 207 11.61 3.40 3.89
CA THR A 207 10.80 4.59 4.27
C THR A 207 9.52 4.24 5.02
N VAL A 208 9.17 2.96 5.06
CA VAL A 208 8.02 2.38 5.74
C VAL A 208 8.50 1.29 6.67
N TYR A 209 7.90 1.18 7.87
CA TYR A 209 8.12 0.09 8.82
C TYR A 209 6.78 -0.29 9.46
N PRO A 210 6.59 -1.56 9.88
CA PRO A 210 5.41 -1.97 10.63
C PRO A 210 5.26 -1.15 11.91
N CYS A 211 4.03 -0.72 12.23
CA CYS A 211 3.77 0.05 13.43
C CYS A 211 3.81 -0.88 14.66
N ASN A 212 4.85 -0.77 15.48
CA ASN A 212 4.93 -1.47 16.77
C ASN A 212 5.35 -0.53 17.90
N TYR A 213 4.54 0.51 18.13
CA TYR A 213 4.82 1.54 19.13
C TYR A 213 4.81 1.04 20.58
N ARG A 214 4.17 -0.12 20.85
CA ARG A 214 4.14 -0.72 22.20
C ARG A 214 5.43 -1.46 22.56
N SER A 215 6.18 -1.90 21.55
CA SER A 215 7.49 -2.53 21.73
C SER A 215 8.39 -2.16 20.55
N PRO A 216 8.86 -0.90 20.50
CA PRO A 216 9.57 -0.37 19.35
C PRO A 216 11.00 -0.92 19.28
N LYS A 217 11.16 -2.05 18.57
CA LYS A 217 12.48 -2.62 18.25
C LYS A 217 13.13 -2.02 17.01
N MET A 218 12.30 -1.42 16.14
CA MET A 218 12.62 -0.87 14.83
C MET A 218 11.76 0.38 14.54
N PRO A 219 12.23 1.34 13.74
CA PRO A 219 13.53 1.35 13.05
C PRO A 219 14.71 1.72 13.96
N ARG A 220 15.93 1.40 13.53
CA ARG A 220 17.19 1.78 14.21
C ARG A 220 18.03 2.72 13.33
N PHE A 221 17.59 3.97 13.17
CA PHE A 221 18.30 4.95 12.33
C PHE A 221 19.58 5.54 12.94
N GLN A 222 20.10 4.95 14.03
CA GLN A 222 21.28 5.43 14.76
C GLN A 222 21.16 6.91 15.21
N SER A 223 19.93 7.36 15.48
CA SER A 223 19.60 8.73 15.92
C SER A 223 20.32 9.11 17.21
N ILE A 224 20.69 10.38 17.33
CA ILE A 224 21.32 10.96 18.52
C ILE A 224 20.33 10.96 19.70
N GLN A 225 19.03 11.10 19.41
CA GLN A 225 17.97 10.95 20.41
C GLN A 225 17.52 9.48 20.53
N ARG A 226 17.10 9.08 21.75
CA ARG A 226 16.61 7.72 22.04
C ARG A 226 15.33 7.40 21.23
N SER A 227 15.13 6.09 20.99
CA SER A 227 13.96 5.39 20.41
C SER A 227 13.06 6.18 19.44
N ILE A 228 13.17 5.89 18.15
CA ILE A 228 12.23 6.35 17.11
C ILE A 228 11.02 5.43 17.08
N LEU A 229 9.80 5.99 17.03
CA LEU A 229 8.57 5.20 16.90
C LEU A 229 8.00 5.27 15.48
N SER A 230 7.84 4.13 14.81
CA SER A 230 7.06 4.05 13.58
C SER A 230 5.56 4.05 13.90
N THR A 231 4.82 5.04 13.39
CA THR A 231 3.38 5.21 13.58
C THR A 231 2.67 5.50 12.25
N THR A 232 1.34 5.62 12.30
CA THR A 232 0.52 6.07 11.17
C THR A 232 0.68 7.56 10.86
N GLU A 233 1.30 8.36 11.74
CA GLU A 233 1.59 9.77 11.49
C GLU A 233 2.95 9.94 10.79
N GLY A 234 3.86 8.99 11.00
CA GLY A 234 5.25 9.04 10.56
C GLY A 234 6.19 8.45 11.62
N PHE A 235 7.47 8.78 11.50
CA PHE A 235 8.50 8.45 12.49
C PHE A 235 8.53 9.52 13.57
N VAL A 236 8.18 9.14 14.80
CA VAL A 236 8.05 10.06 15.94
C VAL A 236 9.35 10.09 16.73
N VAL A 237 9.82 11.31 17.01
CA VAL A 237 10.97 11.60 17.87
C VAL A 237 10.54 12.52 19.01
N PHE A 238 10.99 12.20 20.22
CA PHE A 238 10.66 12.96 21.42
C PHE A 238 11.74 13.99 21.75
N CYS A 239 11.42 15.26 21.55
CA CYS A 239 12.38 16.36 21.67
C CYS A 239 12.42 16.95 23.08
N ARG A 240 13.61 17.39 23.49
CA ARG A 240 13.87 17.97 24.83
C ARG A 240 14.33 19.44 24.79
N PHE A 241 15.17 19.80 23.83
CA PHE A 241 15.79 21.13 23.74
C PHE A 241 15.56 21.76 22.37
N HIS A 242 15.58 23.10 22.31
CA HIS A 242 15.59 23.83 21.04
C HIS A 242 16.92 23.64 20.29
N ASN A 243 16.90 23.95 18.99
CA ASN A 243 18.07 24.01 18.11
C ASN A 243 18.90 22.71 18.10
N MET A 244 18.21 21.59 18.17
CA MET A 244 18.81 20.27 18.01
C MET A 244 18.66 19.81 16.56
N SER A 245 19.71 19.20 16.04
CA SER A 245 19.69 18.51 14.76
C SER A 245 19.86 17.01 14.95
N ASP A 246 19.36 16.23 14.00
CA ASP A 246 19.56 14.79 13.98
C ASP A 246 20.18 14.34 12.66
N LEU A 247 20.79 13.16 12.71
CA LEU A 247 21.32 12.45 11.56
C LEU A 247 20.75 11.05 11.57
N TRP A 248 19.96 10.73 10.54
CA TRP A 248 19.39 9.40 10.37
C TRP A 248 20.17 8.63 9.34
N ARG A 249 20.61 7.42 9.73
CA ARG A 249 21.16 6.42 8.82
C ARG A 249 20.07 5.43 8.47
N LEU A 250 19.54 5.53 7.26
CA LEU A 250 18.47 4.66 6.79
C LEU A 250 19.08 3.37 6.24
N SER A 251 18.55 2.23 6.66
CA SER A 251 18.88 0.94 6.04
C SER A 251 18.22 0.84 4.66
N ASP A 252 18.81 0.07 3.76
CA ASP A 252 18.12 -0.37 2.55
C ASP A 252 16.95 -1.31 2.92
N GLY A 253 16.04 -1.52 1.98
CA GLY A 253 14.82 -2.30 2.19
C GLY A 253 15.08 -3.76 2.55
N THR A 254 16.09 -4.39 1.95
CA THR A 254 16.47 -5.78 2.24
C THR A 254 17.00 -5.90 3.66
N THR A 255 17.95 -5.05 4.05
CA THR A 255 18.49 -5.02 5.41
C THR A 255 17.40 -4.74 6.45
N ALA A 256 16.53 -3.76 6.21
CA ALA A 256 15.44 -3.42 7.12
C ALA A 256 14.46 -4.58 7.34
N ILE A 257 14.08 -5.28 6.26
CA ILE A 257 13.18 -6.44 6.33
C ILE A 257 13.87 -7.61 7.04
N SER A 258 15.13 -7.90 6.73
CA SER A 258 15.89 -8.98 7.37
C SER A 258 16.07 -8.75 8.88
N GLU A 259 16.37 -7.51 9.30
CA GLU A 259 16.43 -7.16 10.73
C GLU A 259 15.07 -7.29 11.43
N TRP A 260 13.98 -6.92 10.74
CA TRP A 260 12.64 -7.10 11.27
C TRP A 260 12.26 -8.58 11.40
N LEU A 261 12.57 -9.42 10.40
CA LEU A 261 12.37 -10.87 10.45
C LEU A 261 13.13 -11.48 11.62
N LYS A 262 14.40 -11.08 11.80
CA LYS A 262 15.24 -11.51 12.92
C LYS A 262 14.65 -11.12 14.27
N ASN A 263 14.12 -9.90 14.40
CA ASN A 263 13.42 -9.46 15.61
C ASN A 263 12.13 -10.25 15.90
N ASN A 264 11.58 -10.91 14.88
CA ASN A 264 10.45 -11.83 14.98
C ASN A 264 10.89 -13.30 15.06
N GLY A 265 12.19 -13.60 15.19
CA GLY A 265 12.72 -14.95 15.35
C GLY A 265 12.80 -15.75 14.05
N VAL A 266 13.00 -15.08 12.90
CA VAL A 266 13.22 -15.71 11.60
C VAL A 266 14.52 -15.16 11.03
N GLU A 267 15.49 -16.04 10.77
CA GLU A 267 16.71 -15.65 10.05
C GLU A 267 16.42 -15.64 8.54
N SER A 268 17.09 -14.76 7.82
CA SER A 268 16.84 -14.54 6.40
C SER A 268 18.10 -14.21 5.63
N GLN A 269 18.21 -14.72 4.40
CA GLN A 269 19.30 -14.41 3.48
C GLN A 269 18.74 -14.18 2.07
N ILE A 270 19.28 -13.19 1.35
CA ILE A 270 18.92 -12.96 -0.05
C ILE A 270 19.32 -14.18 -0.92
N SER A 271 18.41 -14.67 -1.75
CA SER A 271 18.67 -15.78 -2.68
C SER A 271 19.40 -15.30 -3.94
N ASP A 272 20.01 -16.20 -4.71
CA ASP A 272 20.67 -15.87 -5.98
C ASP A 272 19.70 -15.23 -6.98
N ALA A 273 18.46 -15.74 -7.05
CA ALA A 273 17.39 -15.16 -7.87
C ALA A 273 16.97 -13.78 -7.33
N GLY A 274 16.91 -13.63 -6.00
CA GLY A 274 16.70 -12.36 -5.34
C GLY A 274 17.77 -11.32 -5.70
N GLN A 275 19.05 -11.70 -5.66
CA GLN A 275 20.16 -10.81 -6.04
C GLN A 275 20.04 -10.38 -7.51
N ALA A 276 19.78 -11.31 -8.43
CA ALA A 276 19.57 -10.99 -9.84
C ALA A 276 18.42 -9.99 -10.05
N THR A 277 17.29 -10.22 -9.37
CA THR A 277 16.12 -9.32 -9.42
C THR A 277 16.45 -7.93 -8.88
N GLN A 278 17.19 -7.85 -7.78
CA GLN A 278 17.61 -6.59 -7.18
C GLN A 278 18.52 -5.80 -8.12
N GLN A 279 19.42 -6.49 -8.83
CA GLN A 279 20.29 -5.88 -9.83
C GLN A 279 19.52 -5.39 -11.05
N ILE A 280 18.49 -6.12 -11.53
CA ILE A 280 17.61 -5.66 -12.62
C ILE A 280 16.95 -4.32 -12.24
N ILE A 281 16.38 -4.23 -11.03
CA ILE A 281 15.70 -3.02 -10.56
C ILE A 281 16.70 -1.87 -10.40
N ASN A 282 17.88 -2.12 -9.83
CA ASN A 282 18.90 -1.08 -9.65
C ASN A 282 19.48 -0.59 -10.98
N THR A 283 19.75 -1.50 -11.92
CA THR A 283 20.29 -1.17 -13.25
C THR A 283 19.33 -0.26 -14.00
N LEU A 284 18.02 -0.56 -13.97
CA LEU A 284 17.01 0.27 -14.61
C LEU A 284 16.57 1.47 -13.76
N GLY A 285 17.29 1.84 -12.70
CA GLY A 285 17.00 3.04 -11.92
C GLY A 285 15.67 3.01 -11.15
N GLY A 286 15.16 1.81 -10.83
CA GLY A 286 13.93 1.57 -10.07
C GLY A 286 12.77 1.04 -10.91
N PHE A 287 11.57 1.05 -10.32
CA PHE A 287 10.29 1.03 -11.06
C PHE A 287 10.27 2.23 -12.04
N ARG A 288 9.30 2.56 -12.89
CA ARG A 288 9.54 3.47 -14.06
C ARG A 288 10.53 2.88 -15.06
N GLY A 289 11.80 2.61 -14.74
CA GLY A 289 12.71 1.92 -15.66
C GLY A 289 12.28 0.47 -15.93
N ILE A 290 11.78 -0.25 -14.91
CA ILE A 290 11.10 -1.55 -15.09
C ILE A 290 9.89 -1.45 -16.05
N SER A 291 9.29 -0.27 -16.23
CA SER A 291 8.18 -0.10 -17.19
C SER A 291 8.64 -0.32 -18.65
N SER A 292 9.93 -0.17 -18.94
CA SER A 292 10.50 -0.34 -20.28
C SER A 292 10.36 -1.74 -20.86
N PHE A 293 10.28 -2.78 -20.01
CA PHE A 293 10.00 -4.15 -20.46
C PHE A 293 8.64 -4.66 -19.99
N ALA A 294 7.73 -3.78 -19.55
CA ALA A 294 6.39 -4.12 -19.08
C ALA A 294 5.43 -4.58 -20.19
N HIS A 295 5.88 -5.48 -21.06
CA HIS A 295 5.14 -6.00 -22.19
C HIS A 295 5.60 -7.44 -22.47
N ALA A 296 4.66 -8.36 -22.67
CA ALA A 296 4.94 -9.78 -22.88
C ALA A 296 5.98 -10.03 -23.97
N GLU A 297 5.76 -9.48 -25.16
CA GLU A 297 6.68 -9.66 -26.30
C GLU A 297 8.09 -9.10 -26.08
N ILE A 298 8.24 -8.03 -25.28
CA ILE A 298 9.57 -7.50 -24.95
C ILE A 298 10.29 -8.48 -24.01
N VAL A 299 9.62 -8.97 -22.97
CA VAL A 299 10.21 -9.98 -22.06
C VAL A 299 10.57 -11.26 -22.80
N LYS A 300 9.70 -11.73 -23.71
CA LYS A 300 9.96 -12.89 -24.56
C LYS A 300 11.15 -12.64 -25.50
N LEU A 301 11.28 -11.44 -26.06
CA LEU A 301 12.44 -11.05 -26.86
C LEU A 301 13.73 -11.11 -26.04
N LEU A 302 13.75 -10.52 -24.84
CA LEU A 302 14.93 -10.56 -23.96
C LEU A 302 15.33 -12.00 -23.63
N ASN A 303 14.37 -12.85 -23.25
CA ASN A 303 14.63 -14.27 -22.98
C ASN A 303 15.09 -15.05 -24.22
N LYS A 304 14.59 -14.70 -25.40
CA LYS A 304 15.05 -15.30 -26.67
C LYS A 304 16.51 -14.91 -26.96
N ILE A 305 16.91 -13.69 -26.65
CA ILE A 305 18.29 -13.22 -26.83
C ILE A 305 19.21 -13.96 -25.84
N SER A 306 18.84 -14.08 -24.56
CA SER A 306 19.69 -14.72 -23.54
C SER A 306 19.98 -16.19 -23.82
N ARG A 307 19.13 -16.85 -24.62
CA ARG A 307 19.28 -18.26 -25.02
C ARG A 307 20.04 -18.50 -26.33
N ARG A 308 20.45 -17.45 -27.05
CA ARG A 308 21.18 -17.65 -28.30
C ARG A 308 22.52 -18.35 -28.03
N PRO A 309 22.81 -19.48 -28.73
CA PRO A 309 24.07 -20.17 -28.55
C PRO A 309 25.23 -19.27 -29.02
N ILE A 310 26.39 -19.40 -28.37
CA ILE A 310 27.64 -18.67 -28.64
C ILE A 310 27.61 -17.20 -28.22
N SER A 311 26.56 -16.44 -28.52
CA SER A 311 26.42 -15.05 -28.07
C SER A 311 24.97 -14.64 -27.84
N PRO A 312 24.63 -14.13 -26.64
CA PRO A 312 23.30 -13.61 -26.32
C PRO A 312 23.12 -12.19 -26.87
N SER A 313 23.21 -12.05 -28.20
CA SER A 313 23.20 -10.78 -28.90
C SER A 313 22.19 -10.74 -30.06
N ILE A 314 21.81 -9.53 -30.46
CA ILE A 314 20.84 -9.22 -31.51
C ILE A 314 21.29 -7.98 -32.27
N GLN A 315 21.04 -7.94 -33.58
CA GLN A 315 21.37 -6.78 -34.39
C GLN A 315 20.63 -5.53 -33.88
N HIS A 316 21.34 -4.39 -33.77
CA HIS A 316 20.85 -3.20 -33.05
C HIS A 316 19.52 -2.66 -33.61
N GLN A 317 19.40 -2.58 -34.94
CA GLN A 317 18.19 -2.12 -35.61
C GLN A 317 17.03 -3.11 -35.43
N GLU A 318 17.30 -4.42 -35.51
CA GLU A 318 16.33 -5.48 -35.23
C GLU A 318 15.78 -5.36 -33.80
N PHE A 319 16.64 -5.11 -32.81
CA PHE A 319 16.24 -4.91 -31.42
C PHE A 319 15.31 -3.71 -31.25
N GLN A 320 15.74 -2.54 -31.74
CA GLN A 320 14.95 -1.31 -31.66
C GLN A 320 13.62 -1.45 -32.40
N ASN A 321 13.63 -1.97 -33.62
CA ASN A 321 12.42 -2.14 -34.43
C ASN A 321 11.44 -3.11 -33.78
N LYS A 322 11.91 -4.25 -33.24
CA LYS A 322 11.02 -5.22 -32.58
C LYS A 322 10.32 -4.63 -31.37
N ILE A 323 11.03 -3.83 -30.56
CA ILE A 323 10.43 -3.17 -29.40
C ILE A 323 9.47 -2.08 -29.87
N ASN A 324 9.92 -1.15 -30.72
CA ASN A 324 9.14 0.01 -31.15
C ASN A 324 7.87 -0.37 -31.92
N ASN A 325 7.91 -1.45 -32.70
CA ASN A 325 6.74 -1.95 -33.42
C ASN A 325 5.67 -2.51 -32.46
N VAL A 326 6.09 -3.18 -31.39
CA VAL A 326 5.18 -3.77 -30.40
C VAL A 326 4.45 -2.69 -29.58
N VAL A 327 5.12 -1.56 -29.30
CA VAL A 327 4.57 -0.47 -28.49
C VAL A 327 4.04 0.70 -29.33
N LYS A 328 3.88 0.51 -30.64
CA LYS A 328 3.50 1.58 -31.56
C LYS A 328 2.13 2.17 -31.18
N GLY A 329 2.11 3.47 -30.92
CA GLY A 329 0.89 4.21 -30.52
C GLY A 329 0.63 4.25 -29.02
N ASP A 330 1.42 3.56 -28.20
CA ASP A 330 1.33 3.63 -26.74
C ASP A 330 2.20 4.78 -26.20
N ILE A 331 1.55 5.87 -25.77
CA ILE A 331 2.21 7.07 -25.26
C ILE A 331 3.06 6.81 -24.00
N TRP A 332 2.76 5.75 -23.25
CA TRP A 332 3.47 5.40 -22.01
C TRP A 332 4.71 4.54 -22.25
N ARG A 333 4.90 4.03 -23.48
CA ARG A 333 5.94 3.06 -23.82
C ARG A 333 6.84 3.46 -24.99
N ASN A 334 6.71 4.69 -25.47
CA ASN A 334 7.44 5.17 -26.66
C ASN A 334 8.98 5.18 -26.53
N LYS A 335 9.53 5.13 -25.31
CA LYS A 335 10.98 5.11 -25.04
C LYS A 335 11.52 3.77 -24.52
N ASN A 336 10.78 2.68 -24.67
CA ASN A 336 11.15 1.39 -24.08
C ASN A 336 12.52 0.89 -24.56
N ALA A 337 12.79 0.94 -25.87
CA ALA A 337 14.07 0.52 -26.43
C ALA A 337 15.23 1.40 -25.95
N GLU A 338 15.04 2.73 -26.00
CA GLU A 338 16.01 3.72 -25.54
C GLU A 338 16.37 3.50 -24.07
N THR A 339 15.35 3.35 -23.21
CA THR A 339 15.52 3.12 -21.77
C THR A 339 16.33 1.85 -21.47
N LEU A 340 16.07 0.74 -22.18
CA LEU A 340 16.82 -0.50 -22.00
C LEU A 340 18.28 -0.38 -22.41
N VAL A 341 18.59 0.45 -23.40
CA VAL A 341 19.96 0.69 -23.87
C VAL A 341 20.68 1.66 -22.93
N GLU A 342 20.09 2.83 -22.67
CA GLU A 342 20.72 3.91 -21.88
C GLU A 342 20.95 3.51 -20.42
N LEU A 343 20.05 2.70 -19.85
CA LEU A 343 20.19 2.22 -18.48
C LEU A 343 20.96 0.89 -18.37
N GLY A 344 21.52 0.38 -19.48
CA GLY A 344 22.43 -0.76 -19.43
C GLY A 344 21.78 -2.12 -19.20
N ALA A 345 20.56 -2.36 -19.69
CA ALA A 345 20.08 -3.74 -19.82
C ALA A 345 20.79 -4.49 -20.96
N VAL A 346 21.24 -3.73 -21.98
CA VAL A 346 22.05 -4.22 -23.09
C VAL A 346 23.30 -3.37 -23.28
N GLU A 347 24.37 -3.99 -23.77
CA GLU A 347 25.62 -3.34 -24.16
C GLU A 347 25.77 -3.35 -25.69
N LEU A 348 26.20 -2.23 -26.26
CA LEU A 348 26.51 -2.13 -27.69
C LEU A 348 27.88 -2.77 -27.97
N GLY A 349 27.93 -3.57 -29.03
CA GLY A 349 29.16 -4.16 -29.56
C GLY A 349 29.02 -4.50 -31.03
N LEU A 350 30.01 -5.21 -31.55
CA LEU A 350 30.06 -5.62 -32.94
C LEU A 350 30.08 -7.14 -33.05
N GLU A 351 29.15 -7.69 -33.82
CA GLU A 351 29.23 -9.08 -34.24
C GLU A 351 30.11 -9.20 -35.48
N LEU A 352 31.14 -10.03 -35.39
CA LEU A 352 32.10 -10.29 -36.46
C LEU A 352 32.00 -11.75 -36.91
N LYS A 353 32.05 -11.97 -38.22
CA LYS A 353 32.16 -13.30 -38.80
C LYS A 353 33.62 -13.72 -38.82
N CYS A 354 33.96 -14.76 -38.07
CA CYS A 354 35.34 -15.27 -37.99
C CYS A 354 35.81 -15.76 -39.36
N ALA A 355 36.92 -15.22 -39.86
CA ALA A 355 37.51 -15.63 -41.14
C ALA A 355 38.08 -17.07 -41.14
N LYS A 356 38.20 -17.70 -39.97
CA LYS A 356 38.76 -19.06 -39.81
C LYS A 356 37.70 -20.15 -39.72
N CYS A 357 36.66 -19.95 -38.90
CA CYS A 357 35.59 -20.94 -38.70
C CYS A 357 34.22 -20.50 -39.24
N SER A 358 34.11 -19.30 -39.83
CA SER A 358 32.87 -18.72 -40.36
C SER A 358 31.74 -18.49 -39.34
N THR A 359 32.00 -18.68 -38.05
CA THR A 359 31.03 -18.42 -36.98
C THR A 359 30.98 -16.95 -36.60
N TRP A 360 29.79 -16.48 -36.22
CA TRP A 360 29.57 -15.15 -35.68
C TRP A 360 29.92 -15.11 -34.19
N GLY A 361 30.72 -14.12 -33.79
CA GLY A 361 31.02 -13.81 -32.39
C GLY A 361 30.74 -12.34 -32.10
N TRP A 362 30.17 -12.05 -30.93
CA TRP A 362 29.99 -10.68 -30.46
C TRP A 362 31.23 -10.22 -29.68
N HIS A 363 31.66 -8.99 -29.95
CA HIS A 363 32.79 -8.35 -29.31
C HIS A 363 32.35 -7.02 -28.71
N ALA A 364 32.73 -6.76 -27.46
CA ALA A 364 32.41 -5.50 -26.80
C ALA A 364 33.18 -4.36 -27.48
N LEU A 365 32.62 -3.14 -27.48
CA LEU A 365 33.29 -1.95 -28.04
C LEU A 365 34.71 -1.76 -27.49
N ARG A 366 34.89 -1.98 -26.18
CA ARG A 366 36.18 -1.87 -25.48
C ARG A 366 37.20 -2.97 -25.84
N GLU A 367 36.75 -4.05 -26.49
CA GLU A 367 37.55 -5.21 -26.89
C GLU A 367 37.86 -5.23 -28.39
N LEU A 368 37.35 -4.26 -29.15
CA LEU A 368 37.62 -4.17 -30.58
C LEU A 368 39.05 -3.67 -30.85
N ASP A 369 39.75 -4.39 -31.69
CA ASP A 369 41.13 -4.10 -32.11
C ASP A 369 41.31 -4.52 -33.59
N LEU A 370 42.43 -4.15 -34.22
CA LEU A 370 42.79 -4.53 -35.60
C LEU A 370 42.91 -6.05 -35.78
N VAL A 371 43.22 -6.76 -34.68
CA VAL A 371 43.28 -8.23 -34.61
C VAL A 371 42.41 -8.70 -33.46
N VAL A 372 41.38 -9.48 -33.78
CA VAL A 372 40.40 -9.99 -32.80
C VAL A 372 40.54 -11.49 -32.63
N ALA A 373 40.24 -11.99 -31.42
CA ALA A 373 40.27 -13.42 -31.11
C ALA A 373 38.85 -14.01 -31.19
N CYS A 374 38.68 -15.11 -31.94
CA CYS A 374 37.39 -15.79 -32.03
C CYS A 374 37.11 -16.60 -30.76
N GLY A 375 36.01 -16.32 -30.04
CA GLY A 375 35.64 -17.06 -28.83
C GLY A 375 35.32 -18.55 -29.03
N LEU A 376 35.01 -18.97 -30.27
CA LEU A 376 34.74 -20.38 -30.59
C LEU A 376 36.00 -21.18 -30.94
N CYS A 377 36.71 -20.80 -32.01
CA CYS A 377 37.89 -21.56 -32.48
C CYS A 377 39.22 -21.06 -31.88
N LEU A 378 39.19 -20.05 -31.03
CA LEU A 378 40.34 -19.44 -30.33
C LEU A 378 41.44 -18.82 -31.22
N ASN A 379 41.33 -18.96 -32.55
CA ASN A 379 42.22 -18.33 -33.52
C ASN A 379 42.01 -16.81 -33.58
N LYS A 380 43.10 -16.09 -33.82
CA LYS A 380 43.09 -14.67 -34.15
C LYS A 380 42.78 -14.45 -35.64
N PHE A 381 42.04 -13.39 -35.94
CA PHE A 381 41.76 -12.96 -37.30
C PHE A 381 41.76 -11.43 -37.40
N SER A 382 42.06 -10.92 -38.58
CA SER A 382 42.06 -9.47 -38.83
C SER A 382 40.64 -8.94 -38.83
N PHE A 383 40.46 -7.77 -38.23
CA PHE A 383 39.24 -6.98 -38.39
C PHE A 383 39.01 -6.69 -39.89
N PRO A 384 37.76 -6.71 -40.39
CA PRO A 384 37.45 -6.47 -41.81
C PRO A 384 37.61 -4.99 -42.19
N MET A 385 38.84 -4.46 -42.17
CA MET A 385 39.13 -3.04 -42.41
C MET A 385 38.84 -2.55 -43.83
N ILE A 386 38.83 -3.46 -44.82
CA ILE A 386 38.60 -3.11 -46.23
C ILE A 386 37.11 -2.81 -46.47
N ASP A 387 36.21 -3.57 -45.83
CA ASP A 387 34.77 -3.36 -45.90
C ASP A 387 34.18 -3.48 -44.48
N PRO A 388 34.41 -2.48 -43.62
CA PRO A 388 33.98 -2.50 -42.23
C PRO A 388 32.46 -2.38 -42.09
N SER A 389 31.75 -1.98 -43.15
CA SER A 389 30.29 -1.86 -43.21
C SER A 389 29.59 -3.08 -43.77
N SER A 390 30.33 -4.09 -44.25
CA SER A 390 29.76 -5.27 -44.89
C SER A 390 28.84 -6.03 -43.95
N SER A 391 27.55 -6.09 -44.24
CA SER A 391 26.59 -6.87 -43.46
C SER A 391 26.88 -8.39 -43.48
N GLN A 392 27.76 -8.84 -44.38
CA GLN A 392 28.22 -10.22 -44.48
C GLN A 392 29.39 -10.54 -43.54
N LEU A 393 30.13 -9.53 -43.07
CA LEU A 393 31.35 -9.68 -42.26
C LEU A 393 31.21 -9.07 -40.88
N SER A 394 30.43 -7.99 -40.73
CA SER A 394 30.23 -7.29 -39.48
C SER A 394 28.80 -6.76 -39.33
N ARG A 395 28.31 -6.66 -38.10
CA ARG A 395 27.07 -5.94 -37.80
C ARG A 395 27.03 -5.44 -36.36
N TRP A 396 26.57 -4.21 -36.19
CA TRP A 396 26.32 -3.63 -34.86
C TRP A 396 25.21 -4.39 -34.15
N ALA A 397 25.46 -4.80 -32.92
CA ALA A 397 24.58 -5.66 -32.16
C ALA A 397 24.60 -5.32 -30.67
N TYR A 398 23.42 -5.41 -30.05
CA TYR A 398 23.27 -5.35 -28.61
C TYR A 398 23.42 -6.73 -28.00
N ARG A 399 24.11 -6.84 -26.86
CA ARG A 399 24.20 -8.04 -26.04
C ARG A 399 23.57 -7.79 -24.68
N LEU A 400 22.81 -8.76 -24.16
CA LEU A 400 22.32 -8.67 -22.78
C LEU A 400 23.48 -8.80 -21.80
N ILE A 401 23.44 -8.01 -20.73
CA ILE A 401 24.50 -7.97 -19.72
C ILE A 401 23.98 -8.27 -18.32
N GLY A 402 24.90 -8.73 -17.46
CA GLY A 402 24.61 -9.01 -16.04
C GLY A 402 23.37 -9.88 -15.84
N PRO A 403 22.41 -9.47 -14.99
CA PRO A 403 21.25 -10.29 -14.67
C PRO A 403 20.28 -10.48 -15.85
N PHE A 404 20.29 -9.60 -16.86
CA PHE A 404 19.43 -9.72 -18.05
C PHE A 404 19.86 -10.87 -18.96
N ALA A 405 21.13 -11.26 -18.92
CA ALA A 405 21.68 -12.35 -19.71
C ALA A 405 21.42 -13.74 -19.09
N LEU A 406 20.88 -13.80 -17.87
CA LEU A 406 20.58 -15.07 -17.21
C LEU A 406 19.45 -15.82 -17.95
N PRO A 407 19.51 -17.16 -17.98
CA PRO A 407 18.47 -17.98 -18.62
C PRO A 407 17.14 -17.91 -17.85
N ASP A 408 16.11 -18.51 -18.44
CA ASP A 408 14.78 -18.71 -17.83
C ASP A 408 14.18 -17.41 -17.28
N TYR A 409 14.10 -16.41 -18.15
CA TYR A 409 13.52 -15.10 -17.84
C TYR A 409 14.24 -14.41 -16.67
N ALA A 410 15.58 -14.40 -16.74
CA ALA A 410 16.45 -13.91 -15.68
C ALA A 410 16.23 -14.61 -14.33
N ARG A 411 16.11 -15.94 -14.35
CA ARG A 411 15.76 -16.79 -13.18
C ARG A 411 14.47 -16.32 -12.48
N GLY A 412 13.48 -15.90 -13.26
CA GLY A 412 12.21 -15.35 -12.73
C GLY A 412 12.26 -13.87 -12.31
N GLY A 413 13.42 -13.21 -12.39
CA GLY A 413 13.57 -11.82 -11.94
C GLY A 413 12.72 -10.81 -12.70
N TYR A 414 12.35 -11.09 -13.95
CA TYR A 414 11.37 -10.25 -14.67
C TYR A 414 9.99 -10.27 -14.01
N ALA A 415 9.50 -11.43 -13.54
CA ALA A 415 8.18 -11.52 -12.90
C ALA A 415 8.17 -10.87 -11.52
N ALA A 416 9.20 -11.13 -10.72
CA ALA A 416 9.32 -10.53 -9.40
C ALA A 416 9.42 -8.99 -9.47
N SER A 417 10.22 -8.44 -10.38
CA SER A 417 10.35 -6.98 -10.56
C SER A 417 9.09 -6.32 -11.12
N LEU A 418 8.38 -6.97 -12.05
CA LEU A 418 7.06 -6.52 -12.53
C LEU A 418 6.03 -6.49 -11.41
N THR A 419 6.04 -7.49 -10.52
CA THR A 419 5.13 -7.57 -9.38
C THR A 419 5.39 -6.46 -8.37
N LEU A 420 6.66 -6.19 -8.06
CA LEU A 420 7.05 -5.06 -7.22
C LEU A 420 6.65 -3.72 -7.85
N ARG A 421 6.87 -3.53 -9.16
CA ARG A 421 6.39 -2.35 -9.88
C ARG A 421 4.88 -2.20 -9.74
N PHE A 422 4.13 -3.28 -9.95
CA PHE A 422 2.69 -3.24 -9.87
C PHE A 422 2.21 -2.75 -8.50
N LEU A 423 2.71 -3.35 -7.43
CA LEU A 423 2.31 -3.02 -6.05
C LEU A 423 2.78 -1.63 -5.61
N ALA A 424 3.85 -1.09 -6.19
CA ALA A 424 4.37 0.24 -5.87
C ALA A 424 3.72 1.37 -6.68
N ASN A 425 3.55 1.14 -7.98
CA ASN A 425 3.34 2.21 -8.97
C ASN A 425 2.13 1.99 -9.88
N THR A 426 1.50 0.81 -9.94
CA THR A 426 0.39 0.56 -10.89
C THR A 426 -0.93 0.31 -10.17
N PHE A 427 -0.84 -0.23 -8.95
CA PHE A 427 -1.94 -0.38 -8.03
C PHE A 427 -2.20 0.93 -7.26
N GLY A 428 -3.46 1.35 -7.17
CA GLY A 428 -3.87 2.60 -6.51
C GLY A 428 -3.50 3.88 -7.28
N ASN A 429 -3.70 5.03 -6.63
CA ASN A 429 -3.43 6.36 -7.19
C ASN A 429 -1.95 6.77 -7.14
N HIS A 430 -1.01 5.81 -7.26
CA HIS A 430 0.44 6.05 -7.21
C HIS A 430 1.00 6.66 -5.90
N ASP A 431 0.20 6.72 -4.83
CA ASP A 431 0.58 7.37 -3.57
C ASP A 431 0.96 6.40 -2.44
N ALA A 432 0.87 5.09 -2.68
CA ALA A 432 1.35 4.10 -1.72
C ALA A 432 2.85 4.25 -1.48
N THR A 433 3.26 4.02 -0.23
CA THR A 433 4.67 3.94 0.14
C THR A 433 5.02 2.51 0.47
N ILE A 434 6.14 2.03 -0.06
CA ILE A 434 6.59 0.66 0.18
C ILE A 434 8.05 0.62 0.62
N THR A 435 8.36 -0.34 1.49
CA THR A 435 9.71 -0.85 1.72
C THR A 435 9.71 -2.30 1.27
N TRP A 436 10.68 -2.72 0.47
CA TRP A 436 10.66 -4.03 -0.18
C TRP A 436 12.04 -4.70 -0.21
N SER A 437 12.02 -6.02 -0.37
CA SER A 437 13.16 -6.87 -0.67
C SER A 437 12.78 -7.87 -1.76
N THR A 438 13.74 -8.21 -2.61
CA THR A 438 13.64 -9.36 -3.52
C THR A 438 13.88 -10.68 -2.77
N GLY A 439 13.80 -11.79 -3.52
CA GLY A 439 13.98 -13.18 -3.11
C GLY A 439 14.80 -13.39 -1.84
N GLN A 440 14.15 -13.85 -0.77
CA GLN A 440 14.83 -14.23 0.47
C GLN A 440 14.50 -15.67 0.85
N ILE A 441 15.53 -16.39 1.30
CA ILE A 441 15.40 -17.69 1.97
C ILE A 441 15.21 -17.42 3.45
N LEU A 442 14.10 -17.92 3.99
CA LEU A 442 13.67 -17.72 5.38
C LEU A 442 13.84 -19.03 6.15
N THR A 443 14.49 -18.98 7.31
CA THR A 443 14.60 -20.11 8.23
C THR A 443 13.50 -20.01 9.28
N LEU A 444 12.40 -20.75 9.11
CA LEU A 444 11.26 -20.71 10.03
C LEU A 444 11.48 -21.57 11.28
N ALA A 445 12.23 -22.66 11.13
CA ALA A 445 12.62 -23.60 12.18
C ALA A 445 13.91 -24.31 11.74
N PRO A 446 14.62 -25.04 12.63
CA PRO A 446 15.79 -25.81 12.24
C PRO A 446 15.47 -26.75 11.07
N LYS A 447 16.23 -26.62 9.96
CA LYS A 447 16.04 -27.37 8.70
C LYS A 447 14.74 -27.08 7.93
N GLN A 448 13.96 -26.09 8.33
CA GLN A 448 12.79 -25.64 7.58
C GLN A 448 13.09 -24.31 6.89
N TYR A 449 13.43 -24.40 5.61
CA TYR A 449 13.74 -23.26 4.76
C TYR A 449 12.60 -23.00 3.79
N ILE A 450 12.18 -21.74 3.67
CA ILE A 450 11.16 -21.31 2.73
C ILE A 450 11.68 -20.09 1.98
N GLU A 451 11.71 -20.17 0.66
CA GLU A 451 11.97 -19.00 -0.18
C GLU A 451 10.67 -18.24 -0.46
N ALA A 452 10.74 -16.91 -0.39
CA ALA A 452 9.73 -15.98 -0.88
C ALA A 452 10.38 -15.07 -1.93
N ASP A 453 9.83 -15.02 -3.15
CA ASP A 453 10.39 -14.26 -4.28
C ASP A 453 10.40 -12.75 -4.04
N LEU A 454 9.50 -12.25 -3.19
CA LEU A 454 9.49 -10.88 -2.71
C LEU A 454 8.86 -10.78 -1.32
N ILE A 455 9.33 -9.80 -0.56
CA ILE A 455 8.79 -9.41 0.75
C ILE A 455 8.67 -7.90 0.76
N LEU A 456 7.52 -7.36 1.17
CA LEU A 456 7.39 -5.91 1.30
C LEU A 456 6.43 -5.49 2.42
N TRP A 457 6.60 -4.26 2.86
CA TRP A 457 5.65 -3.53 3.69
C TRP A 457 4.95 -2.49 2.82
N HIS A 458 3.64 -2.62 2.69
CA HIS A 458 2.80 -1.71 1.92
C HIS A 458 2.05 -0.78 2.85
N ARG A 459 2.28 0.53 2.74
CA ARG A 459 1.52 1.54 3.48
C ARG A 459 0.70 2.39 2.50
N ARG A 460 -0.61 2.27 2.65
CA ARG A 460 -1.57 3.16 2.02
C ARG A 460 -1.54 4.54 2.68
N LYS A 461 -1.49 5.58 1.84
CA LYS A 461 -1.68 6.96 2.28
C LYS A 461 -3.14 7.31 2.35
N ALA A 462 -3.49 8.14 3.32
CA ALA A 462 -4.83 8.69 3.41
C ALA A 462 -4.76 10.19 3.09
N PHE A 463 -5.72 10.69 2.31
CA PHE A 463 -5.79 12.11 1.97
C PHE A 463 -6.32 12.89 3.17
N ASN A 464 -5.57 13.90 3.64
CA ASN A 464 -5.91 14.72 4.82
C ASN A 464 -6.22 13.93 6.11
N GLU A 465 -5.78 12.69 6.19
CA GLU A 465 -5.97 11.77 7.31
C GLU A 465 -4.62 11.13 7.71
N LEU A 466 -4.61 10.41 8.82
CA LEU A 466 -3.48 9.57 9.19
C LEU A 466 -3.34 8.38 8.24
N ASP A 467 -2.10 8.03 7.90
CA ASP A 467 -1.83 6.87 7.04
C ASP A 467 -2.37 5.57 7.66
N HIS A 468 -2.42 4.53 6.84
CA HIS A 468 -2.76 3.19 7.33
C HIS A 468 -1.56 2.50 7.97
N HIS A 469 -1.84 1.46 8.76
CA HIS A 469 -0.79 0.56 9.20
C HIS A 469 -0.14 -0.12 7.99
N ALA A 470 1.18 -0.26 8.02
CA ALA A 470 1.90 -0.99 7.00
C ALA A 470 1.50 -2.48 7.02
N GLU A 471 1.11 -3.00 5.86
CA GLU A 471 0.70 -4.39 5.67
C GLU A 471 1.90 -5.20 5.18
N LEU A 472 2.15 -6.36 5.82
CA LEU A 472 3.17 -7.30 5.37
C LEU A 472 2.66 -8.09 4.16
N VAL A 473 3.47 -8.17 3.12
CA VAL A 473 3.18 -8.90 1.89
C VAL A 473 4.31 -9.87 1.60
N PHE A 474 3.95 -11.12 1.32
CA PHE A 474 4.83 -12.12 0.72
C PHE A 474 4.34 -12.38 -0.71
N GLY A 475 5.27 -12.56 -1.65
CA GLY A 475 4.92 -12.90 -3.03
C GLY A 475 5.71 -14.06 -3.59
N GLU A 476 5.04 -14.85 -4.43
CA GLU A 476 5.61 -15.86 -5.32
C GLU A 476 5.33 -15.39 -6.76
N ALA A 477 6.37 -15.26 -7.58
CA ALA A 477 6.31 -14.68 -8.90
C ALA A 477 6.89 -15.62 -9.98
N LYS A 478 6.09 -15.95 -10.99
CA LYS A 478 6.48 -16.86 -12.07
C LYS A 478 6.40 -16.17 -13.43
N SER A 479 7.41 -16.38 -14.27
CA SER A 479 7.38 -15.91 -15.66
C SER A 479 6.53 -16.84 -16.55
N PHE A 480 6.77 -16.89 -17.86
CA PHE A 480 6.05 -17.76 -18.80
C PHE A 480 6.45 -19.25 -18.69
N ARG A 481 6.17 -19.88 -17.54
CA ARG A 481 6.46 -21.32 -17.31
C ARG A 481 5.68 -22.18 -18.32
N GLY A 482 6.37 -23.13 -18.96
CA GLY A 482 5.78 -24.05 -19.95
C GLY A 482 5.71 -23.53 -21.40
N GLU A 483 6.05 -22.26 -21.69
CA GLU A 483 6.09 -21.75 -23.07
C GLU A 483 7.39 -22.13 -23.85
N ASN A 484 8.20 -23.05 -23.31
CA ASN A 484 9.54 -23.33 -23.81
C ASN A 484 9.66 -24.73 -24.43
N SER A 485 9.31 -24.86 -25.70
CA SER A 485 9.94 -25.72 -26.73
C SER A 485 8.96 -25.90 -27.90
N GLU A 486 9.44 -26.39 -29.02
CA GLU A 486 8.71 -26.73 -30.25
C GLU A 486 7.61 -27.79 -30.06
N GLU A 487 7.18 -28.06 -28.82
CA GLU A 487 6.17 -29.02 -28.45
C GLU A 487 5.13 -28.36 -27.54
N LYS A 488 4.09 -27.78 -28.14
CA LYS A 488 2.82 -27.47 -27.49
C LYS A 488 2.13 -28.77 -27.01
N LYS A 489 2.66 -29.44 -25.98
CA LYS A 489 2.03 -30.67 -25.45
C LYS A 489 1.64 -30.66 -23.98
N ALA A 490 2.02 -29.67 -23.17
CA ALA A 490 1.40 -29.49 -21.86
C ALA A 490 1.46 -28.02 -21.39
N VAL A 491 0.30 -27.45 -21.05
CA VAL A 491 0.22 -26.22 -20.27
C VAL A 491 0.77 -26.55 -18.89
N ALA A 492 2.03 -26.21 -18.62
CA ALA A 492 2.59 -26.35 -17.28
C ALA A 492 1.93 -25.32 -16.35
N ASP A 493 1.52 -25.77 -15.16
CA ASP A 493 1.03 -24.90 -14.09
C ASP A 493 2.13 -23.89 -13.74
N ALA A 494 1.76 -22.62 -13.50
CA ALA A 494 2.75 -21.64 -13.04
C ALA A 494 3.17 -21.97 -11.60
N PHE A 495 2.17 -22.23 -10.75
CA PHE A 495 2.31 -22.50 -9.33
C PHE A 495 2.00 -23.96 -8.99
N GLU A 496 2.99 -24.66 -8.47
CA GLU A 496 2.88 -26.04 -8.01
C GLU A 496 2.30 -26.14 -6.60
N VAL A 497 2.03 -27.37 -6.16
CA VAL A 497 1.52 -27.65 -4.80
C VAL A 497 2.47 -27.10 -3.74
N GLU A 498 3.78 -27.25 -3.96
CA GLU A 498 4.84 -26.81 -3.05
C GLU A 498 4.85 -25.28 -2.90
N ASP A 499 4.64 -24.53 -3.99
CA ASP A 499 4.56 -23.06 -3.98
C ASP A 499 3.40 -22.59 -3.05
N VAL A 500 2.22 -23.19 -3.21
CA VAL A 500 1.03 -22.85 -2.42
C VAL A 500 1.23 -23.21 -0.94
N GLU A 501 1.84 -24.36 -0.64
CA GLU A 501 2.09 -24.77 0.74
C GLU A 501 3.16 -23.90 1.40
N ARG A 502 4.25 -23.54 0.70
CA ARG A 502 5.27 -22.59 1.18
C ARG A 502 4.63 -21.26 1.61
N MET A 503 3.79 -20.69 0.75
CA MET A 503 3.09 -19.43 1.03
C MET A 503 2.11 -19.54 2.21
N LYS A 504 1.43 -20.69 2.35
CA LYS A 504 0.57 -20.95 3.51
C LYS A 504 1.35 -21.03 4.82
N GLN A 505 2.53 -21.66 4.83
CA GLN A 505 3.39 -21.71 6.01
C GLN A 505 3.84 -20.32 6.44
N LEU A 506 4.16 -19.43 5.50
CA LEU A 506 4.44 -18.02 5.78
C LEU A 506 3.23 -17.31 6.43
N ALA A 507 2.03 -17.52 5.90
CA ALA A 507 0.79 -16.97 6.49
C ALA A 507 0.48 -17.52 7.89
N ILE A 508 0.79 -18.79 8.17
CA ILE A 508 0.67 -19.36 9.52
C ILE A 508 1.66 -18.68 10.47
N ARG A 509 2.90 -18.45 10.02
CA ARG A 509 3.93 -17.79 10.82
C ARG A 509 3.67 -16.30 11.05
N PHE A 510 3.09 -15.62 10.06
CA PHE A 510 2.77 -14.21 10.07
C PHE A 510 1.27 -13.97 9.75
N PRO A 511 0.35 -14.24 10.69
CA PRO A 511 -1.07 -14.09 10.42
C PRO A 511 -1.45 -12.64 10.08
N GLY A 512 -2.35 -12.48 9.13
CA GLY A 512 -2.75 -11.18 8.57
C GLY A 512 -1.88 -10.69 7.41
N ALA A 513 -0.77 -11.37 7.12
CA ALA A 513 0.03 -11.12 5.93
C ALA A 513 -0.77 -11.38 4.66
N ILE A 514 -0.47 -10.60 3.62
CA ILE A 514 -1.07 -10.70 2.30
C ILE A 514 -0.18 -11.61 1.46
N LEU A 515 -0.77 -12.59 0.80
CA LEU A 515 -0.08 -13.50 -0.10
C LEU A 515 -0.36 -13.09 -1.54
N VAL A 516 0.69 -12.90 -2.33
CA VAL A 516 0.57 -12.55 -3.76
C VAL A 516 1.11 -13.71 -4.59
N PHE A 517 0.28 -14.24 -5.47
CA PHE A 517 0.70 -15.11 -6.55
C PHE A 517 0.69 -14.28 -7.83
N ALA A 518 1.84 -14.09 -8.46
CA ALA A 518 1.96 -13.26 -9.66
C ALA A 518 2.55 -14.07 -10.82
N THR A 519 1.86 -14.09 -11.96
CA THR A 519 2.34 -14.81 -13.15
C THR A 519 2.23 -13.96 -14.40
N MET A 520 3.17 -14.10 -15.32
CA MET A 520 3.10 -13.44 -16.63
C MET A 520 2.11 -14.10 -17.60
N LYS A 521 1.65 -15.31 -17.28
CA LYS A 521 0.62 -16.03 -18.05
C LYS A 521 -0.72 -15.28 -17.99
N GLN A 522 -1.55 -15.40 -19.03
CA GLN A 522 -2.91 -14.88 -18.98
C GLN A 522 -3.79 -15.79 -18.12
N ALA A 523 -4.90 -15.26 -17.62
CA ALA A 523 -5.83 -16.02 -16.79
C ALA A 523 -6.33 -17.31 -17.48
N GLY A 524 -6.55 -17.24 -18.80
CA GLY A 524 -6.98 -18.40 -19.61
C GLY A 524 -5.92 -19.51 -19.74
N ASP A 525 -4.66 -19.22 -19.42
CA ASP A 525 -3.56 -20.19 -19.48
C ASP A 525 -3.35 -20.93 -18.15
N LEU A 526 -4.10 -20.60 -17.09
CA LEU A 526 -4.02 -21.25 -15.80
C LEU A 526 -4.88 -22.53 -15.81
N SER A 527 -4.33 -23.64 -15.34
CA SER A 527 -5.08 -24.88 -15.35
C SER A 527 -6.19 -24.87 -14.29
N PRO A 528 -7.29 -25.62 -14.50
CA PRO A 528 -8.33 -25.77 -13.47
C PRO A 528 -7.79 -26.32 -12.14
N ALA A 529 -6.78 -27.20 -12.19
CA ALA A 529 -6.14 -27.76 -11.01
C ALA A 529 -5.36 -26.69 -10.23
N GLU A 530 -4.60 -25.84 -10.93
CA GLU A 530 -3.90 -24.69 -10.36
C GLU A 530 -4.87 -23.71 -9.68
N ILE A 531 -5.93 -23.31 -10.41
CA ILE A 531 -6.98 -22.46 -9.88
C ILE A 531 -7.60 -23.08 -8.61
N GLN A 532 -7.90 -24.37 -8.62
CA GLN A 532 -8.49 -25.06 -7.47
C GLN A 532 -7.54 -25.06 -6.26
N ARG A 533 -6.22 -25.26 -6.46
CA ARG A 533 -5.23 -25.22 -5.36
C ARG A 533 -5.18 -23.84 -4.71
N ILE A 534 -5.08 -22.78 -5.51
CA ILE A 534 -5.04 -21.39 -5.00
C ILE A 534 -6.39 -21.04 -4.34
N THR A 535 -7.52 -21.47 -4.92
CA THR A 535 -8.87 -21.27 -4.35
C THR A 535 -9.00 -21.87 -2.94
N LYS A 536 -8.45 -23.08 -2.72
CA LYS A 536 -8.44 -23.70 -1.39
C LYS A 536 -7.68 -22.85 -0.38
N LEU A 537 -6.50 -22.33 -0.76
CA LEU A 537 -5.73 -21.42 0.09
C LEU A 537 -6.46 -20.11 0.35
N ALA A 538 -7.04 -19.48 -0.68
CA ALA A 538 -7.80 -18.24 -0.56
C ALA A 538 -9.03 -18.41 0.35
N SER A 539 -9.77 -19.51 0.22
CA SER A 539 -10.90 -19.83 1.11
C SER A 539 -10.45 -20.03 2.56
N TRP A 540 -9.29 -20.65 2.79
CA TRP A 540 -8.70 -20.75 4.13
C TRP A 540 -8.30 -19.36 4.66
N GLY A 541 -7.73 -18.53 3.79
CA GLY A 541 -7.26 -17.17 4.08
C GLY A 541 -8.37 -16.19 4.48
N ARG A 542 -9.57 -16.34 3.92
CA ARG A 542 -10.79 -15.56 4.20
C ARG A 542 -11.31 -15.70 5.64
N GLU A 543 -10.90 -16.73 6.38
CA GLU A 543 -11.38 -16.94 7.74
C GLU A 543 -10.92 -15.84 8.69
N TYR A 544 -11.86 -15.24 9.41
CA TYR A 544 -11.61 -14.18 10.39
C TYR A 544 -11.20 -14.77 11.74
N ILE A 545 -10.09 -14.28 12.28
CA ILE A 545 -9.58 -14.60 13.62
C ILE A 545 -10.06 -13.51 14.57
N HIS A 546 -10.98 -13.84 15.48
CA HIS A 546 -11.61 -12.87 16.37
C HIS A 546 -10.62 -12.25 17.37
N GLU A 547 -9.70 -13.05 17.90
CA GLU A 547 -8.69 -12.66 18.87
C GLU A 547 -7.74 -11.60 18.30
N ARG A 548 -7.44 -11.71 17.00
CA ARG A 548 -6.51 -10.82 16.29
C ARG A 548 -7.22 -9.72 15.48
N ARG A 549 -8.55 -9.77 15.41
CA ARG A 549 -9.41 -8.87 14.62
C ARG A 549 -9.00 -8.72 13.15
N GLN A 550 -8.61 -9.83 12.52
CA GLN A 550 -8.16 -9.83 11.12
C GLN A 550 -8.40 -11.20 10.46
N THR A 551 -8.42 -11.24 9.13
CA THR A 551 -8.42 -12.49 8.35
C THR A 551 -7.09 -13.23 8.48
N ARG A 552 -7.08 -14.54 8.25
CA ARG A 552 -5.86 -15.36 8.28
C ARG A 552 -4.79 -14.85 7.32
N ALA A 553 -5.15 -14.75 6.03
CA ALA A 553 -4.25 -14.26 4.99
C ALA A 553 -5.03 -13.96 3.70
N PRO A 554 -5.21 -12.67 3.32
CA PRO A 554 -5.75 -12.32 2.01
C PRO A 554 -4.84 -12.86 0.89
N VAL A 555 -5.42 -13.43 -0.16
CA VAL A 555 -4.68 -13.95 -1.32
C VAL A 555 -4.99 -13.11 -2.55
N ILE A 556 -3.96 -12.60 -3.21
CA ILE A 556 -4.05 -11.87 -4.48
C ILE A 556 -3.50 -12.78 -5.58
N LEU A 557 -4.20 -12.87 -6.71
CA LEU A 557 -3.70 -13.52 -7.93
C LEU A 557 -3.55 -12.47 -9.02
N LEU A 558 -2.32 -12.23 -9.47
CA LEU A 558 -1.98 -11.32 -10.57
C LEU A 558 -1.58 -12.14 -11.79
N THR A 559 -2.06 -11.73 -12.95
CA THR A 559 -1.77 -12.35 -14.25
C THR A 559 -0.98 -11.38 -15.13
N GLY A 560 -0.66 -11.83 -16.36
CA GLY A 560 -0.02 -10.98 -17.36
C GLY A 560 -0.79 -9.67 -17.60
N LEU A 561 -2.11 -9.66 -17.42
CA LEU A 561 -2.92 -8.44 -17.55
C LEU A 561 -2.48 -7.35 -16.56
N GLU A 562 -2.33 -7.71 -15.28
CA GLU A 562 -1.89 -6.77 -14.24
C GLU A 562 -0.39 -6.45 -14.35
N LEU A 563 0.45 -7.48 -14.55
CA LEU A 563 1.91 -7.32 -14.60
C LEU A 563 2.39 -6.54 -15.83
N PHE A 564 1.60 -6.50 -16.91
CA PHE A 564 1.88 -5.70 -18.10
C PHE A 564 0.97 -4.48 -18.23
N ALA A 565 0.30 -4.05 -17.15
CA ALA A 565 -0.43 -2.79 -17.16
C ALA A 565 0.53 -1.62 -17.40
N PRO A 566 0.24 -0.72 -18.37
CA PRO A 566 1.18 0.34 -18.77
C PRO A 566 1.31 1.45 -17.72
N TYR A 567 0.19 1.84 -17.11
CA TYR A 567 0.13 2.97 -16.19
C TYR A 567 -0.69 2.64 -14.93
N SER A 568 -1.98 2.31 -15.08
CA SER A 568 -2.88 2.03 -13.95
C SER A 568 -3.64 0.73 -14.14
N LEU A 569 -4.00 0.09 -13.01
CA LEU A 569 -4.85 -1.10 -13.00
C LEU A 569 -6.23 -0.84 -13.63
N SER A 570 -6.87 0.28 -13.28
CA SER A 570 -8.22 0.62 -13.78
C SER A 570 -8.25 0.66 -15.29
N GLN A 571 -7.31 1.37 -15.91
CA GLN A 571 -7.23 1.46 -17.38
C GLN A 571 -6.97 0.10 -18.03
N ALA A 572 -6.11 -0.73 -17.43
CA ALA A 572 -5.83 -2.07 -17.95
C ALA A 572 -7.08 -2.97 -17.90
N TRP A 573 -7.84 -2.90 -16.82
CA TRP A 573 -9.09 -3.65 -16.66
C TRP A 573 -10.23 -3.11 -17.52
N ASP A 574 -10.35 -1.78 -17.67
CA ASP A 574 -11.30 -1.16 -18.59
C ASP A 574 -11.03 -1.59 -20.04
N ALA A 575 -9.76 -1.62 -20.45
CA ALA A 575 -9.35 -2.06 -21.78
C ALA A 575 -9.58 -3.57 -22.01
N ALA A 576 -9.44 -4.40 -20.97
CA ALA A 576 -9.75 -5.83 -21.06
C ALA A 576 -11.26 -6.10 -21.24
N GLY A 577 -12.12 -5.20 -20.77
CA GLY A 577 -13.58 -5.31 -20.90
C GLY A 577 -14.21 -6.37 -19.99
N GLY A 578 -15.49 -6.66 -20.24
CA GLY A 578 -16.24 -7.70 -19.49
C GLY A 578 -16.23 -7.49 -17.98
N ARG A 579 -16.03 -8.58 -17.22
CA ARG A 579 -16.00 -8.56 -15.74
C ARG A 579 -14.88 -7.68 -15.19
N HIS A 580 -13.76 -7.51 -15.90
CA HIS A 580 -12.67 -6.63 -15.47
C HIS A 580 -13.12 -5.17 -15.45
N ALA A 581 -13.76 -4.69 -16.52
CA ALA A 581 -14.28 -3.33 -16.61
C ALA A 581 -15.42 -3.06 -15.62
N GLU A 582 -16.28 -4.05 -15.36
CA GLU A 582 -17.30 -3.94 -14.30
C GLU A 582 -16.66 -3.74 -12.92
N MET A 583 -15.61 -4.50 -12.62
CA MET A 583 -14.87 -4.38 -11.36
C MET A 583 -14.15 -3.04 -11.21
N ALA A 584 -13.56 -2.52 -12.28
CA ALA A 584 -12.90 -1.22 -12.29
C ALA A 584 -13.88 -0.08 -11.95
N LYS A 585 -15.09 -0.10 -12.55
CA LYS A 585 -16.12 0.91 -12.32
C LYS A 585 -16.78 0.83 -10.94
N GLY A 586 -16.90 -0.36 -10.35
CA GLY A 586 -17.64 -0.57 -9.10
C GLY A 586 -16.94 -0.10 -7.82
N HIS A 587 -15.65 0.26 -7.88
CA HIS A 587 -14.81 0.44 -6.68
C HIS A 587 -14.09 1.81 -6.62
N PHE A 588 -14.67 2.85 -7.23
CA PHE A 588 -14.17 4.22 -7.12
C PHE A 588 -13.96 4.60 -5.63
N GLY A 589 -12.71 4.85 -5.25
CA GLY A 589 -12.31 5.25 -3.89
C GLY A 589 -11.53 4.21 -3.05
N TYR A 590 -11.38 2.97 -3.53
CA TYR A 590 -10.70 1.89 -2.75
C TYR A 590 -9.61 1.14 -3.52
N THR A 591 -9.14 1.70 -4.64
CA THR A 591 -8.22 1.06 -5.60
C THR A 591 -6.79 0.91 -5.08
N ASP A 592 -6.50 1.34 -3.86
CA ASP A 592 -5.21 1.25 -3.18
C ASP A 592 -5.21 0.29 -1.96
N ASN A 593 -6.32 -0.42 -1.72
CA ASN A 593 -6.47 -1.37 -0.63
C ASN A 593 -6.16 -2.79 -1.09
N LEU A 594 -5.05 -3.37 -0.63
CA LEU A 594 -4.65 -4.72 -1.03
C LEU A 594 -5.66 -5.81 -0.64
N ARG A 595 -6.48 -5.61 0.40
CA ARG A 595 -7.54 -6.56 0.79
C ARG A 595 -8.72 -6.53 -0.17
N VAL A 596 -9.02 -5.35 -0.74
CA VAL A 596 -10.03 -5.21 -1.80
C VAL A 596 -9.50 -5.83 -3.09
N LEU A 597 -8.25 -5.57 -3.45
CA LEU A 597 -7.60 -6.22 -4.60
C LEU A 597 -7.60 -7.76 -4.47
N ALA A 598 -7.35 -8.28 -3.26
CA ALA A 598 -7.45 -9.71 -2.98
C ALA A 598 -8.85 -10.24 -3.29
N ASP A 599 -9.92 -9.57 -2.83
CA ASP A 599 -11.28 -10.00 -3.12
C ASP A 599 -11.62 -9.92 -4.62
N MET A 600 -11.21 -8.84 -5.30
CA MET A 600 -11.44 -8.65 -6.73
C MET A 600 -10.75 -9.74 -7.56
N THR A 601 -9.46 -9.98 -7.33
CA THR A 601 -8.70 -11.00 -8.07
C THR A 601 -9.17 -12.42 -7.78
N GLN A 602 -9.64 -12.70 -6.56
CA GLN A 602 -10.30 -13.99 -6.24
C GLN A 602 -11.62 -14.17 -7.01
N GLN A 603 -12.41 -13.11 -7.18
CA GLN A 603 -13.64 -13.17 -7.96
C GLN A 603 -13.38 -13.32 -9.48
N LEU A 604 -12.36 -12.64 -10.00
CA LEU A 604 -12.00 -12.67 -11.41
C LEU A 604 -11.36 -14.00 -11.81
N TYR A 605 -10.41 -14.50 -11.03
CA TYR A 605 -9.53 -15.59 -11.45
C TYR A 605 -9.76 -16.90 -10.71
N LEU A 606 -10.36 -16.87 -9.52
CA LEU A 606 -10.66 -18.06 -8.73
C LEU A 606 -12.16 -18.41 -8.72
N ASN A 607 -12.99 -17.63 -9.42
CA ASN A 607 -14.45 -17.78 -9.45
C ASN A 607 -15.09 -17.86 -8.04
N MET A 608 -14.48 -17.17 -7.08
CA MET A 608 -15.04 -17.09 -5.72
C MET A 608 -16.12 -16.01 -5.66
N PRO A 609 -17.15 -16.16 -4.81
CA PRO A 609 -18.10 -15.07 -4.54
C PRO A 609 -17.39 -13.90 -3.85
N ALA A 610 -18.01 -12.72 -3.85
CA ALA A 610 -17.50 -11.58 -3.10
C ALA A 610 -17.35 -11.92 -1.61
N TYR A 611 -16.38 -11.31 -0.93
CA TYR A 611 -16.11 -11.62 0.48
C TYR A 611 -17.32 -11.35 1.38
N SER A 612 -18.06 -10.28 1.11
CA SER A 612 -19.29 -9.90 1.82
C SER A 612 -20.39 -10.97 1.67
N GLU A 613 -20.61 -11.47 0.45
CA GLU A 613 -21.57 -12.54 0.16
C GLU A 613 -21.18 -13.84 0.86
N TRP A 614 -19.89 -14.18 0.81
CA TRP A 614 -19.36 -15.36 1.51
C TRP A 614 -19.57 -15.27 3.03
N LEU A 615 -19.29 -14.10 3.62
CA LEU A 615 -19.52 -13.85 5.05
C LEU A 615 -21.01 -13.94 5.39
N ARG A 616 -21.88 -13.34 4.58
CA ARG A 616 -23.33 -13.37 4.75
C ARG A 616 -23.86 -14.80 4.73
N ALA A 617 -23.48 -15.61 3.74
CA ALA A 617 -23.87 -17.01 3.66
C ALA A 617 -23.39 -17.83 4.87
N LYS A 618 -22.18 -17.56 5.39
CA LYS A 618 -21.66 -18.20 6.60
C LYS A 618 -22.44 -17.78 7.85
N TRP A 619 -22.81 -16.50 7.95
CA TRP A 619 -23.62 -15.97 9.03
C TRP A 619 -25.04 -16.55 9.01
N GLU A 620 -25.70 -16.59 7.85
CA GLU A 620 -27.04 -17.17 7.67
C GLU A 620 -27.06 -18.65 8.10
N LYS A 621 -26.08 -19.45 7.66
CA LYS A 621 -25.93 -20.85 8.11
C LYS A 621 -25.72 -20.98 9.61
N ARG A 622 -24.92 -20.10 10.22
CA ARG A 622 -24.72 -20.09 11.68
C ARG A 622 -25.99 -19.69 12.42
N ASN A 623 -26.75 -18.74 11.90
CA ASN A 623 -27.98 -18.27 12.51
C ASN A 623 -29.08 -19.33 12.44
N GLN A 624 -29.24 -20.01 11.30
CA GLN A 624 -30.14 -21.17 11.17
C GLN A 624 -29.79 -22.26 12.19
N ARG A 625 -28.51 -22.61 12.35
CA ARG A 625 -28.07 -23.57 13.38
C ARG A 625 -28.38 -23.11 14.80
N ARG A 626 -28.29 -21.80 15.08
CA ARG A 626 -28.66 -21.23 16.39
C ARG A 626 -30.17 -21.32 16.62
N GLN A 627 -30.98 -20.97 15.62
CA GLN A 627 -32.45 -21.08 15.69
C GLN A 627 -32.90 -22.52 15.90
N VAL A 628 -32.32 -23.49 15.17
CA VAL A 628 -32.61 -24.92 15.37
C VAL A 628 -32.23 -25.38 16.79
N ARG A 629 -31.07 -24.95 17.31
CA ARG A 629 -30.66 -25.27 18.70
C ARG A 629 -31.57 -24.61 19.74
N GLN A 630 -32.03 -23.38 19.50
CA GLN A 630 -32.95 -22.69 20.39
C GLN A 630 -34.34 -23.32 20.36
N ALA A 631 -34.85 -23.68 19.18
CA ALA A 631 -36.11 -24.41 19.03
C ALA A 631 -36.07 -25.80 19.68
N ALA A 632 -34.93 -26.51 19.59
CA ALA A 632 -34.71 -27.78 20.28
C ALA A 632 -34.51 -27.64 21.81
N ALA A 633 -34.24 -26.43 22.31
CA ALA A 633 -34.07 -26.14 23.72
C ALA A 633 -35.35 -25.59 24.40
N VAL A 634 -36.43 -25.39 23.65
CA VAL A 634 -37.77 -25.11 24.22
C VAL A 634 -38.40 -26.45 24.61
N PRO A 635 -38.66 -26.73 25.90
CA PRO A 635 -39.39 -27.93 26.29
C PRO A 635 -40.83 -27.80 25.79
N ALA A 636 -41.35 -28.86 25.17
CA ALA A 636 -42.79 -29.01 24.97
C ALA A 636 -43.46 -29.02 26.35
N ARG A 637 -44.09 -27.90 26.73
CA ARG A 637 -45.05 -27.89 27.82
C ARG A 637 -46.38 -28.38 27.25
N ASP A 638 -46.66 -29.63 27.58
CA ASP A 638 -47.97 -30.25 27.80
C ASP A 638 -49.06 -29.96 26.75
N ALA A 639 -49.12 -30.86 25.76
CA ALA A 639 -50.38 -31.26 25.17
C ALA A 639 -50.79 -32.59 25.79
N GLY A 640 -51.80 -32.55 26.66
CA GLY A 640 -52.57 -33.70 27.13
C GLY A 640 -52.46 -33.98 28.62
N ASP A 641 -53.49 -33.62 29.39
CA ASP A 641 -54.40 -34.67 29.86
C ASP A 641 -55.74 -34.10 30.34
N HIS A 642 -56.75 -34.93 30.07
CA HIS A 642 -58.17 -34.76 30.32
C HIS A 642 -58.56 -34.84 31.80
#